data_AF-A0A494UW97-F1
#
_entry.id   AF-A0A494UW97-F1
#
_cell.length_a   1.000
_cell.length_b   1.000
_cell.length_c   1.000
_cell.angle_alpha   90.00
_cell.angle_beta   90.00
_cell.angle_gamma   90.00
#
_symmetry.space_group_name_H-M   'P 1'
#
loop_
_entity.id
_entity.type
_entity.pdbx_description
1 polymer ?
#
loop_
_entity_poly.entity_id
_entity_poly.type
_entity_poly.pdbx_seq_one_letter_code
_entity_poly.pdbx_strand_id
1 'polypeptide(L)'
;MLSGAGVVTYAVAGPSTAPAAGTKARKPSIHTLKLDNRGAGRRGLDRQTTERFSAVLVTWDDPEADAKGTPQVRTRDLETGKWSGWQKLEDEPSQADGAEGERAAARGGTASVWTDDSDGVEVRVVNADGTQVGGQPAGMDVKLLDPGTDPKGAPTVANMEPAAFTEETTAPATPEPTETAGTPSEPAVTETATETATGTPTAEPTGTPSETATDTASPTASPEPTPTVPEPRPSTVVKPPVITQAEWGASTDYDGTPSYGAEIKAAVIHHTGVDSDNGVSCADSRARMRSIQQEHFARGYFDIGYNFVVDRCGQIFEGRSGGMDLPVVGAHDVGFNTDTLGISYLGNFESAHPSRAALDSIARVVAWKFGMYGIDPTGKVTLTSGTEAGVTGNKIDKGESVTLPRVFGHRDTNYTACPGANLYPKLSLIAALAKTPGVSHALATSDYNRDGLTDLVAGTPKGSSGGSVTVIPGGVNGPVTAAKKTLTQSSTGVPGSNESGDGFGTSTAWGDVNGDGHADLAIGVPGEDDTDGDTDRGGVVVMYGPALDTGFSYSTTGVTQTGAKLGTAVAVGDFNGDGKADVFSAGTGKGGNWNARHTGGATKYGTLTGATGSVAYLDAASGDFNRDGYADIALNYRDTGGIGRVVRFAGSASGLTKVGVISVKGGRSVAAGDFNGNGYDDIVIGQPYTSESGAASGGQITMVLGTSSGFTTTGMRTIHQNTTGVPGGGEAGDALGSSVSAGDFNRDGYADVLAGAPGEDLTRSDANRKDAGQAILFRGSSSGLTGSGALGVSQDTSGIPGSTESGDRFGSAVTLADLSGYGRADLTVGAEGEDTSDGVILYLPSNSSGLGYGDSYVFGKGTLGLAADLQLGRTLAP
;
A
#
# COMPACT_ATOMS: atom_id res chain seq x y z
N MET A 1 -2.82 -26.40 -48.27
CA MET A 1 -3.77 -27.34 -47.63
C MET A 1 -4.39 -26.64 -46.44
N LEU A 2 -5.65 -26.92 -46.17
CA LEU A 2 -6.61 -26.07 -45.46
C LEU A 2 -6.20 -25.60 -44.06
N SER A 3 -6.63 -24.36 -43.81
CA SER A 3 -6.73 -23.58 -42.58
C SER A 3 -7.56 -24.23 -41.47
N GLY A 4 -7.17 -23.95 -40.22
CA GLY A 4 -7.99 -24.15 -39.02
C GLY A 4 -7.51 -23.23 -37.89
N ALA A 5 -7.78 -21.93 -38.02
CA ALA A 5 -7.57 -20.96 -36.96
C ALA A 5 -8.69 -21.12 -35.90
N GLY A 6 -8.33 -21.59 -34.71
CA GLY A 6 -9.20 -21.57 -33.53
C GLY A 6 -9.09 -20.21 -32.87
N VAL A 7 -10.08 -19.35 -33.08
CA VAL A 7 -10.26 -18.11 -32.34
C VAL A 7 -10.72 -18.47 -30.93
N VAL A 8 -9.89 -18.22 -29.92
CA VAL A 8 -10.31 -18.20 -28.52
C VAL A 8 -10.82 -16.79 -28.23
N THR A 9 -12.14 -16.61 -28.27
CA THR A 9 -12.80 -15.39 -27.77
C THR A 9 -12.73 -15.38 -26.25
N TYR A 10 -11.89 -14.51 -25.69
CA TYR A 10 -12.05 -14.05 -24.32
C TYR A 10 -13.26 -13.10 -24.29
N ALA A 11 -14.27 -13.43 -23.49
CA ALA A 11 -15.35 -12.50 -23.19
C ALA A 11 -14.78 -11.43 -22.25
N VAL A 12 -14.57 -10.23 -22.77
CA VAL A 12 -14.29 -9.04 -21.97
C VAL A 12 -15.58 -8.73 -21.20
N ALA A 13 -15.54 -8.84 -19.87
CA ALA A 13 -16.58 -8.31 -19.01
C ALA A 13 -16.58 -6.78 -19.17
N GLY A 14 -17.72 -6.22 -19.56
CA GLY A 14 -17.86 -4.77 -19.75
C GLY A 14 -17.76 -4.01 -18.43
N PRO A 15 -17.51 -2.69 -18.48
CA PRO A 15 -17.54 -1.85 -17.29
C PRO A 15 -18.92 -1.91 -16.65
N SER A 16 -18.97 -2.25 -15.36
CA SER A 16 -20.21 -2.19 -14.57
C SER A 16 -20.72 -0.74 -14.57
N THR A 17 -22.00 -0.61 -14.92
CA THR A 17 -22.67 0.68 -15.09
C THR A 17 -22.92 1.34 -13.73
N ALA A 18 -22.65 2.65 -13.65
CA ALA A 18 -23.05 3.46 -12.51
C ALA A 18 -24.56 3.31 -12.24
N PRO A 19 -25.02 3.29 -10.97
CA PRO A 19 -26.42 3.07 -10.66
C PRO A 19 -27.29 4.20 -11.23
N ALA A 20 -28.32 3.82 -11.98
CA ALA A 20 -29.30 4.75 -12.53
C ALA A 20 -29.92 5.60 -11.41
N ALA A 21 -30.00 6.92 -11.63
CA ALA A 21 -30.64 7.87 -10.73
C ALA A 21 -32.12 7.46 -10.49
N GLY A 22 -32.42 6.97 -9.28
CA GLY A 22 -33.79 6.61 -8.87
C GLY A 22 -33.96 5.30 -8.09
N THR A 23 -32.90 4.52 -7.84
CA THR A 23 -32.98 3.30 -7.02
C THR A 23 -33.29 3.65 -5.56
N LYS A 24 -34.43 3.16 -5.05
CA LYS A 24 -34.78 3.27 -3.63
C LYS A 24 -33.73 2.53 -2.79
N ALA A 25 -33.33 3.11 -1.66
CA ALA A 25 -32.45 2.45 -0.71
C ALA A 25 -33.05 1.11 -0.27
N ARG A 26 -32.25 0.04 -0.30
CA ARG A 26 -32.64 -1.31 0.11
C ARG A 26 -31.79 -1.73 1.30
N LYS A 27 -32.43 -2.29 2.33
CA LYS A 27 -31.71 -2.90 3.44
C LYS A 27 -31.17 -4.26 3.02
N PRO A 28 -30.03 -4.70 3.57
CA PRO A 28 -29.58 -6.08 3.39
C PRO A 28 -30.65 -7.06 3.89
N SER A 29 -30.95 -8.11 3.12
CA SER A 29 -31.90 -9.16 3.49
C SER A 29 -31.45 -10.58 3.11
N ILE A 30 -31.93 -11.57 3.85
CA ILE A 30 -31.68 -13.00 3.61
C ILE A 30 -33.00 -13.67 3.20
N HIS A 31 -33.05 -14.24 2.00
CA HIS A 31 -34.19 -15.02 1.54
C HIS A 31 -33.86 -16.52 1.66
N THR A 32 -34.66 -17.25 2.45
CA THR A 32 -34.46 -18.69 2.64
C THR A 32 -35.41 -19.49 1.74
N LEU A 33 -34.87 -20.42 0.94
CA LEU A 33 -35.66 -21.40 0.19
C LEU A 33 -35.34 -22.82 0.67
N LYS A 34 -36.39 -23.62 0.88
CA LYS A 34 -36.22 -25.03 1.24
C LYS A 34 -35.79 -25.85 0.03
N LEU A 35 -34.88 -26.81 0.26
CA LEU A 35 -34.49 -27.77 -0.78
C LEU A 35 -35.52 -28.91 -0.84
N ASP A 36 -35.90 -29.29 -2.05
CA ASP A 36 -36.86 -30.37 -2.29
C ASP A 36 -36.26 -31.72 -1.90
N ASN A 37 -37.08 -32.56 -1.26
CA ASN A 37 -36.74 -33.95 -1.02
C ASN A 37 -36.96 -34.77 -2.30
N ARG A 38 -35.87 -35.20 -2.95
CA ARG A 38 -35.91 -35.96 -4.22
C ARG A 38 -35.89 -37.48 -4.01
N GLY A 39 -36.21 -37.96 -2.82
CA GLY A 39 -36.18 -39.37 -2.44
C GLY A 39 -34.77 -39.90 -2.17
N ALA A 40 -34.67 -40.98 -1.38
CA ALA A 40 -33.42 -41.57 -0.91
C ALA A 40 -32.48 -40.57 -0.19
N GLY A 41 -33.04 -39.55 0.47
CA GLY A 41 -32.27 -38.54 1.21
C GLY A 41 -31.58 -37.48 0.34
N ARG A 42 -31.86 -37.43 -0.97
CA ARG A 42 -31.35 -36.40 -1.88
C ARG A 42 -32.03 -35.05 -1.66
N ARG A 43 -31.29 -33.96 -1.84
CA ARG A 43 -31.74 -32.57 -1.75
C ARG A 43 -31.33 -31.77 -2.98
N GLY A 44 -32.17 -30.83 -3.40
CA GLY A 44 -31.86 -29.88 -4.46
C GLY A 44 -33.04 -28.97 -4.75
N LEU A 45 -32.83 -27.93 -5.54
CA LEU A 45 -33.83 -26.95 -5.93
C LEU A 45 -33.80 -26.82 -7.45
N ASP A 46 -34.91 -27.14 -8.13
CA ASP A 46 -35.04 -26.90 -9.57
C ASP A 46 -35.13 -25.40 -9.84
N ARG A 47 -34.84 -24.96 -11.07
CA ARG A 47 -34.80 -23.53 -11.44
C ARG A 47 -36.00 -22.75 -10.89
N GLN A 48 -35.73 -21.84 -9.97
CA GLN A 48 -36.71 -20.90 -9.45
C GLN A 48 -36.40 -19.49 -9.96
N THR A 49 -37.45 -18.71 -10.18
CA THR A 49 -37.34 -17.24 -10.23
C THR A 49 -37.52 -16.72 -8.81
N THR A 50 -36.69 -15.79 -8.40
CA THR A 50 -36.61 -15.29 -7.03
C THR A 50 -36.63 -13.76 -7.01
N GLU A 51 -36.65 -13.19 -5.81
CA GLU A 51 -36.23 -11.81 -5.62
C GLU A 51 -34.72 -11.68 -5.90
N ARG A 52 -34.24 -10.44 -6.04
CA ARG A 52 -32.83 -10.13 -6.30
C ARG A 52 -31.96 -10.62 -5.14
N PHE A 53 -30.79 -11.16 -5.48
CA PHE A 53 -29.72 -11.48 -4.54
C PHE A 53 -28.36 -11.30 -5.22
N SER A 54 -27.28 -11.25 -4.45
CA SER A 54 -25.91 -11.14 -4.98
C SER A 54 -24.93 -12.17 -4.39
N ALA A 55 -25.36 -12.98 -3.43
CA ALA A 55 -24.60 -14.16 -3.01
C ALA A 55 -25.52 -15.30 -2.58
N VAL A 56 -24.99 -16.54 -2.60
CA VAL A 56 -25.73 -17.75 -2.24
C VAL A 56 -24.90 -18.68 -1.38
N LEU A 57 -25.50 -19.25 -0.34
CA LEU A 57 -24.95 -20.36 0.45
C LEU A 57 -26.01 -21.42 0.76
N VAL A 58 -25.56 -22.58 1.22
CA VAL A 58 -26.42 -23.64 1.77
C VAL A 58 -26.10 -23.81 3.26
N THR A 59 -27.12 -23.97 4.10
CA THR A 59 -26.97 -24.19 5.55
C THR A 59 -27.79 -25.39 6.03
N TRP A 60 -27.45 -25.96 7.17
CA TRP A 60 -28.15 -27.08 7.82
C TRP A 60 -28.09 -26.99 9.35
N ASP A 61 -28.85 -27.84 10.04
CA ASP A 61 -29.10 -27.68 11.48
C ASP A 61 -27.93 -28.09 12.39
N ASP A 62 -27.12 -29.07 11.99
CA ASP A 62 -25.99 -29.58 12.78
C ASP A 62 -24.66 -28.94 12.34
N PRO A 63 -24.05 -28.04 13.13
CA PRO A 63 -22.82 -27.34 12.75
C PRO A 63 -21.60 -28.23 12.60
N GLU A 64 -21.62 -29.45 13.16
CA GLU A 64 -20.52 -30.41 13.06
C GLU A 64 -20.71 -31.44 11.92
N ALA A 65 -21.84 -31.38 11.21
CA ALA A 65 -22.11 -32.31 10.11
C ALA A 65 -21.59 -31.76 8.77
N ASP A 66 -20.88 -32.59 8.00
CA ASP A 66 -20.53 -32.24 6.61
C ASP A 66 -21.64 -32.63 5.62
N ALA A 67 -21.76 -31.84 4.55
CA ALA A 67 -22.57 -32.22 3.39
C ALA A 67 -22.05 -33.53 2.76
N LYS A 68 -22.97 -34.43 2.34
CA LYS A 68 -22.57 -35.67 1.69
C LYS A 68 -22.43 -35.43 0.19
N GLY A 69 -21.22 -35.12 -0.23
CA GLY A 69 -20.90 -34.65 -1.59
C GLY A 69 -20.75 -33.13 -1.63
N THR A 70 -20.72 -32.57 -2.82
CA THR A 70 -20.48 -31.14 -3.05
C THR A 70 -21.78 -30.43 -3.43
N PRO A 71 -22.28 -29.50 -2.61
CA PRO A 71 -23.35 -28.60 -3.02
C PRO A 71 -22.85 -27.73 -4.18
N GLN A 72 -23.70 -27.56 -5.19
CA GLN A 72 -23.44 -26.73 -6.34
C GLN A 72 -24.65 -25.85 -6.63
N VAL A 73 -24.37 -24.63 -7.07
CA VAL A 73 -25.38 -23.65 -7.46
C VAL A 73 -25.14 -23.21 -8.90
N ARG A 74 -26.20 -22.83 -9.59
CA ARG A 74 -26.11 -21.91 -10.73
C ARG A 74 -27.20 -20.87 -10.60
N THR A 75 -26.91 -19.68 -11.09
CA THR A 75 -27.78 -18.51 -10.92
C THR A 75 -28.14 -17.92 -12.27
N ARG A 76 -29.22 -17.15 -12.30
CA ARG A 76 -29.60 -16.35 -13.46
C ARG A 76 -29.24 -14.91 -13.19
N ASP A 77 -28.36 -14.37 -14.02
CA ASP A 77 -27.99 -12.97 -14.01
C ASP A 77 -29.22 -12.09 -14.31
N LEU A 78 -29.45 -11.09 -13.45
CA LEU A 78 -30.64 -10.25 -13.46
C LEU A 78 -30.73 -9.38 -14.72
N GLU A 79 -29.59 -8.91 -15.24
CA GLU A 79 -29.54 -7.99 -16.38
C GLU A 79 -29.65 -8.73 -17.72
N THR A 80 -28.88 -9.80 -17.90
CA THR A 80 -28.78 -10.55 -19.15
C THR A 80 -29.77 -11.70 -19.25
N GLY A 81 -30.34 -12.15 -18.12
CA GLY A 81 -31.22 -13.31 -18.04
C GLY A 81 -30.51 -14.65 -18.30
N LYS A 82 -29.17 -14.66 -18.38
CA LYS A 82 -28.38 -15.87 -18.67
C LYS A 82 -28.12 -16.66 -17.40
N TRP A 83 -28.17 -17.98 -17.52
CA TRP A 83 -27.79 -18.89 -16.44
C TRP A 83 -26.27 -19.11 -16.44
N SER A 84 -25.65 -19.05 -15.27
CA SER A 84 -24.27 -19.43 -15.08
C SER A 84 -24.03 -20.94 -15.27
N GLY A 85 -22.76 -21.32 -15.39
CA GLY A 85 -22.34 -22.70 -15.18
C GLY A 85 -22.54 -23.13 -13.72
N TRP A 86 -22.38 -24.42 -13.43
CA TRP A 86 -22.43 -24.90 -12.05
C TRP A 86 -21.18 -24.43 -11.29
N GLN A 87 -21.40 -23.71 -10.18
CA GLN A 87 -20.40 -23.27 -9.24
C GLN A 87 -20.43 -24.16 -8.00
N LYS A 88 -19.25 -24.47 -7.46
CA LYS A 88 -19.09 -25.22 -6.23
C LYS A 88 -19.35 -24.31 -5.03
N LEU A 89 -20.07 -24.81 -4.04
CA LEU A 89 -20.14 -24.22 -2.71
C LEU A 89 -19.22 -25.04 -1.80
N GLU A 90 -18.14 -24.42 -1.34
CA GLU A 90 -17.16 -25.08 -0.46
C GLU A 90 -17.76 -25.27 0.93
N ASP A 91 -17.56 -26.45 1.50
CA ASP A 91 -17.98 -26.72 2.88
C ASP A 91 -17.17 -25.83 3.84
N GLU A 92 -17.84 -25.18 4.78
CA GLU A 92 -17.21 -24.24 5.69
C GLU A 92 -17.62 -24.54 7.14
N PRO A 93 -16.78 -25.28 7.88
CA PRO A 93 -17.12 -25.68 9.24
C PRO A 93 -17.00 -24.48 10.19
N SER A 94 -17.80 -24.48 11.27
CA SER A 94 -17.92 -23.36 12.21
C SER A 94 -16.61 -23.10 12.97
N GLN A 95 -16.05 -21.90 12.83
CA GLN A 95 -14.83 -21.47 13.53
C GLN A 95 -15.09 -20.75 14.87
N ALA A 96 -16.35 -20.71 15.32
CA ALA A 96 -16.71 -20.16 16.62
C ALA A 96 -16.40 -21.14 17.76
N ASP A 97 -15.83 -20.64 18.86
CA ASP A 97 -15.65 -21.37 20.11
C ASP A 97 -16.10 -20.52 21.31
N GLY A 98 -15.93 -21.05 22.53
CA GLY A 98 -16.36 -20.39 23.76
C GLY A 98 -17.86 -20.05 23.76
N ALA A 99 -18.19 -18.86 24.27
CA ALA A 99 -19.59 -18.43 24.43
C ALA A 99 -20.36 -18.34 23.10
N GLU A 100 -19.69 -18.04 21.99
CA GLU A 100 -20.33 -17.99 20.67
C GLU A 100 -20.56 -19.40 20.11
N GLY A 101 -19.59 -20.30 20.27
CA GLY A 101 -19.73 -21.71 19.89
C GLY A 101 -20.80 -22.47 20.69
N GLU A 102 -21.02 -22.11 21.96
CA GLU A 102 -22.04 -22.72 22.83
C GLU A 102 -23.48 -22.27 22.50
N ARG A 103 -23.66 -21.33 21.57
CA ARG A 103 -24.97 -20.78 21.23
C ARG A 103 -25.84 -21.79 20.48
N ALA A 104 -27.04 -22.03 20.99
CA ALA A 104 -28.03 -22.99 20.45
C ALA A 104 -28.57 -22.72 19.02
N ALA A 105 -28.03 -21.72 18.30
CA ALA A 105 -28.45 -21.31 16.96
C ALA A 105 -27.34 -21.46 15.89
N ALA A 106 -26.18 -22.01 16.25
CA ALA A 106 -25.12 -22.31 15.28
C ALA A 106 -25.61 -23.33 14.24
N ARG A 107 -25.32 -23.08 12.96
CA ARG A 107 -25.71 -23.91 11.82
C ARG A 107 -24.48 -24.24 10.99
N GLY A 108 -24.43 -25.46 10.48
CA GLY A 108 -23.41 -25.84 9.50
C GLY A 108 -23.75 -25.23 8.15
N GLY A 109 -22.75 -25.03 7.30
CA GLY A 109 -22.99 -24.40 6.01
C GLY A 109 -21.79 -24.38 5.10
N THR A 110 -22.03 -23.88 3.89
CA THR A 110 -20.99 -23.60 2.91
C THR A 110 -20.58 -22.14 2.96
N ALA A 111 -19.39 -21.84 2.45
CA ALA A 111 -19.02 -20.48 2.08
C ALA A 111 -20.03 -19.89 1.08
N SER A 112 -20.33 -18.60 1.17
CA SER A 112 -21.18 -17.93 0.17
C SER A 112 -20.41 -17.61 -1.11
N VAL A 113 -20.99 -17.93 -2.26
CA VAL A 113 -20.45 -17.54 -3.58
C VAL A 113 -21.08 -16.22 -4.01
N TRP A 114 -20.24 -15.29 -4.47
CA TRP A 114 -20.66 -14.04 -5.11
C TRP A 114 -21.17 -14.31 -6.52
N THR A 115 -22.33 -13.75 -6.86
CA THR A 115 -23.07 -14.09 -8.10
C THR A 115 -23.34 -12.88 -8.98
N ASP A 116 -22.84 -11.70 -8.60
CA ASP A 116 -23.38 -10.42 -9.04
C ASP A 116 -24.91 -10.37 -8.87
N ASP A 117 -25.58 -9.37 -9.45
CA ASP A 117 -27.04 -9.29 -9.34
C ASP A 117 -27.74 -10.45 -10.07
N SER A 118 -28.42 -11.29 -9.29
CA SER A 118 -29.11 -12.49 -9.78
C SER A 118 -30.57 -12.53 -9.32
N ASP A 119 -31.45 -13.17 -10.10
CA ASP A 119 -32.89 -13.29 -9.85
C ASP A 119 -33.45 -14.70 -10.11
N GLY A 120 -32.56 -15.68 -10.21
CA GLY A 120 -32.92 -17.08 -10.31
C GLY A 120 -31.83 -17.98 -9.77
N VAL A 121 -32.23 -19.13 -9.22
CA VAL A 121 -31.34 -20.07 -8.56
C VAL A 121 -31.74 -21.51 -8.85
N GLU A 122 -30.73 -22.38 -8.92
CA GLU A 122 -30.87 -23.83 -8.98
C GLU A 122 -29.76 -24.46 -8.13
N VAL A 123 -30.11 -25.45 -7.31
CA VAL A 123 -29.18 -26.09 -6.36
C VAL A 123 -29.20 -27.59 -6.54
N ARG A 124 -28.03 -28.22 -6.52
CA ARG A 124 -27.89 -29.68 -6.48
C ARG A 124 -26.77 -30.08 -5.52
N VAL A 125 -26.83 -31.30 -5.00
CA VAL A 125 -25.72 -31.91 -4.26
C VAL A 125 -25.24 -33.15 -5.00
N VAL A 126 -23.96 -33.17 -5.38
CA VAL A 126 -23.39 -34.18 -6.29
C VAL A 126 -22.10 -34.80 -5.74
N ASN A 127 -21.84 -36.05 -6.11
CA ASN A 127 -20.53 -36.70 -5.95
C ASN A 127 -19.51 -36.06 -6.91
N ALA A 128 -18.24 -36.41 -6.74
CA ALA A 128 -17.16 -35.99 -7.64
C ALA A 128 -17.41 -36.40 -9.12
N ASP A 129 -18.17 -37.48 -9.36
CA ASP A 129 -18.56 -37.95 -10.70
C ASP A 129 -19.81 -37.26 -11.28
N GLY A 130 -20.39 -36.30 -10.55
CA GLY A 130 -21.59 -35.55 -10.95
C GLY A 130 -22.93 -36.23 -10.66
N THR A 131 -22.94 -37.43 -10.06
CA THR A 131 -24.18 -38.13 -9.66
C THR A 131 -24.77 -37.52 -8.38
N GLN A 132 -26.10 -37.45 -8.26
CA GLN A 132 -26.75 -36.87 -7.08
C GLN A 132 -26.58 -37.75 -5.83
N VAL A 133 -26.39 -37.12 -4.67
CA VAL A 133 -26.07 -37.81 -3.40
C VAL A 133 -27.19 -37.68 -2.38
N GLY A 134 -27.53 -38.80 -1.74
CA GLY A 134 -28.49 -38.87 -0.65
C GLY A 134 -27.84 -38.78 0.74
N GLY A 135 -28.66 -38.72 1.79
CA GLY A 135 -28.18 -38.69 3.18
C GLY A 135 -27.68 -37.32 3.64
N GLN A 136 -28.23 -36.23 3.08
CA GLN A 136 -27.86 -34.88 3.48
C GLN A 136 -28.26 -34.57 4.93
N PRO A 137 -27.52 -33.66 5.61
CA PRO A 137 -27.87 -33.17 6.94
C PRO A 137 -29.32 -32.66 7.06
N ALA A 138 -29.86 -32.75 8.27
CA ALA A 138 -31.21 -32.26 8.56
C ALA A 138 -31.30 -30.73 8.40
N GLY A 139 -32.48 -30.25 8.01
CA GLY A 139 -32.74 -28.81 7.89
C GLY A 139 -32.03 -28.08 6.75
N MET A 140 -31.40 -28.82 5.82
CA MET A 140 -30.66 -28.23 4.70
C MET A 140 -31.52 -27.30 3.84
N ASP A 141 -31.13 -26.04 3.74
CA ASP A 141 -31.80 -24.99 2.96
C ASP A 141 -30.81 -24.05 2.28
N VAL A 142 -31.26 -23.35 1.23
CA VAL A 142 -30.44 -22.35 0.52
C VAL A 142 -30.80 -20.95 1.00
N LYS A 143 -29.78 -20.13 1.20
CA LYS A 143 -29.89 -18.71 1.57
C LYS A 143 -29.46 -17.88 0.38
N LEU A 144 -30.33 -16.97 -0.05
CA LEU A 144 -30.04 -15.96 -1.06
C LEU A 144 -29.82 -14.63 -0.34
N LEU A 145 -28.64 -14.05 -0.53
CA LEU A 145 -28.17 -12.89 0.20
C LEU A 145 -28.30 -11.67 -0.68
N ASP A 146 -29.22 -10.76 -0.33
CA ASP A 146 -29.30 -9.44 -0.94
C ASP A 146 -28.48 -8.47 -0.08
N PRO A 147 -27.34 -7.96 -0.56
CA PRO A 147 -26.52 -7.02 0.19
C PRO A 147 -27.18 -5.64 0.32
N GLY A 148 -28.33 -5.40 -0.32
CA GLY A 148 -29.02 -4.12 -0.29
C GLY A 148 -28.26 -3.06 -1.10
N THR A 149 -28.38 -1.81 -0.69
CA THR A 149 -27.65 -0.67 -1.27
C THR A 149 -26.77 -0.03 -0.22
N ASP A 150 -25.71 0.65 -0.66
CA ASP A 150 -24.92 1.48 0.24
C ASP A 150 -25.80 2.50 0.99
N PRO A 151 -25.44 2.86 2.23
CA PRO A 151 -26.19 3.84 3.02
C PRO A 151 -26.25 5.20 2.31
N LYS A 152 -27.31 5.99 2.57
CA LYS A 152 -27.45 7.33 1.98
C LYS A 152 -26.25 8.19 2.39
N GLY A 153 -25.54 8.75 1.40
CA GLY A 153 -24.32 9.54 1.63
C GLY A 153 -23.03 8.72 1.62
N ALA A 154 -23.11 7.40 1.42
CA ALA A 154 -21.94 6.60 1.11
C ALA A 154 -21.34 7.03 -0.24
N PRO A 155 -20.01 7.13 -0.36
CA PRO A 155 -19.37 7.57 -1.60
C PRO A 155 -19.69 6.60 -2.75
N THR A 156 -20.24 7.10 -3.86
CA THR A 156 -20.39 6.34 -5.12
C THR A 156 -19.22 6.63 -6.05
N VAL A 157 -18.81 5.66 -6.87
CA VAL A 157 -17.66 5.79 -7.80
C VAL A 157 -17.73 7.01 -8.72
N ALA A 158 -18.93 7.55 -8.97
CA ALA A 158 -19.16 8.75 -9.77
C ALA A 158 -19.29 10.06 -8.97
N ASN A 159 -19.50 9.99 -7.64
CA ASN A 159 -19.61 11.14 -6.72
C ASN A 159 -18.76 10.93 -5.45
N MET A 160 -17.54 10.40 -5.58
CA MET A 160 -16.58 10.40 -4.49
C MET A 160 -16.03 11.82 -4.29
N GLU A 161 -16.82 12.70 -3.66
CA GLU A 161 -16.23 13.60 -2.68
C GLU A 161 -16.01 12.77 -1.40
N PRO A 162 -14.78 12.73 -0.83
CA PRO A 162 -14.52 11.96 0.39
C PRO A 162 -15.35 12.53 1.54
N ALA A 163 -15.79 11.65 2.44
CA ALA A 163 -16.58 12.00 3.62
C ALA A 163 -15.78 12.94 4.54
N ALA A 164 -15.89 14.24 4.29
CA ALA A 164 -15.50 15.30 5.20
C ALA A 164 -16.73 16.18 5.45
N PHE A 165 -17.12 16.25 6.73
CA PHE A 165 -18.12 17.13 7.36
C PHE A 165 -19.62 16.82 7.24
N THR A 166 -20.20 16.48 8.40
CA THR A 166 -21.29 17.28 8.96
C THR A 166 -20.88 17.74 10.36
N GLU A 167 -21.13 19.02 10.66
CA GLU A 167 -20.73 19.68 11.90
C GLU A 167 -21.29 19.00 13.15
N GLU A 168 -20.44 18.74 14.14
CA GLU A 168 -20.89 18.61 15.52
C GLU A 168 -20.79 19.97 16.21
N THR A 169 -21.87 20.74 16.12
CA THR A 169 -22.12 21.85 17.05
C THR A 169 -22.37 21.24 18.43
N THR A 170 -21.50 21.49 19.42
CA THR A 170 -21.75 22.37 20.59
C THR A 170 -20.65 22.14 21.65
N ALA A 171 -19.69 23.06 21.79
CA ALA A 171 -18.88 23.19 23.01
C ALA A 171 -19.60 24.16 23.99
N PRO A 172 -19.50 23.95 25.31
CA PRO A 172 -20.35 24.64 26.28
C PRO A 172 -19.97 26.12 26.45
N ALA A 173 -20.98 26.95 26.65
CA ALA A 173 -20.85 28.38 26.90
C ALA A 173 -20.03 28.66 28.18
N THR A 174 -19.06 29.58 28.09
CA THR A 174 -18.48 30.31 29.23
C THR A 174 -18.05 31.70 28.73
N PRO A 175 -18.37 32.78 29.45
CA PRO A 175 -18.60 34.09 28.84
C PRO A 175 -17.32 34.89 28.58
N GLU A 176 -17.44 35.73 27.55
CA GLU A 176 -16.51 36.74 27.08
C GLU A 176 -16.15 37.78 28.16
N PRO A 177 -14.88 38.26 28.20
CA PRO A 177 -14.60 39.60 28.65
C PRO A 177 -13.96 40.43 27.53
N THR A 178 -14.70 41.49 27.18
CA THR A 178 -14.33 42.74 26.50
C THR A 178 -12.85 43.13 26.51
N GLU A 179 -12.35 43.53 25.33
CA GLU A 179 -11.08 44.22 25.13
C GLU A 179 -10.91 45.45 26.05
N THR A 180 -9.73 45.60 26.64
CA THR A 180 -9.16 46.94 26.87
C THR A 180 -7.63 46.89 26.77
N ALA A 181 -7.07 47.86 26.05
CA ALA A 181 -5.66 48.06 25.77
C ALA A 181 -4.79 48.31 27.02
N GLY A 182 -3.53 47.88 26.94
CA GLY A 182 -2.44 48.34 27.81
C GLY A 182 -1.16 47.49 27.70
N THR A 183 -0.09 48.04 27.11
CA THR A 183 1.32 47.66 27.37
C THR A 183 1.83 48.46 28.58
N PRO A 184 3.02 48.21 29.20
CA PRO A 184 3.96 47.06 29.18
C PRO A 184 4.40 46.60 30.59
N SER A 185 5.20 45.52 30.72
CA SER A 185 6.46 45.45 31.51
C SER A 185 6.98 44.00 31.71
N GLU A 186 8.28 43.82 31.49
CA GLU A 186 9.17 42.75 32.02
C GLU A 186 9.17 42.74 33.58
N PRO A 187 9.68 41.70 34.31
CA PRO A 187 11.03 41.15 34.15
C PRO A 187 11.26 39.64 34.43
N ALA A 188 12.38 39.16 33.87
CA ALA A 188 13.46 38.32 34.44
C ALA A 188 13.22 36.98 35.20
N VAL A 189 13.84 35.93 34.63
CA VAL A 189 14.83 34.96 35.19
C VAL A 189 14.48 34.18 36.47
N THR A 190 14.62 32.84 36.45
CA THR A 190 15.55 32.06 37.30
C THR A 190 15.47 30.54 37.02
N GLU A 191 16.61 29.98 36.65
CA GLU A 191 16.95 28.55 36.66
C GLU A 191 16.83 27.95 38.07
N THR A 192 16.63 26.64 38.21
CA THR A 192 17.47 25.77 39.07
C THR A 192 17.11 24.30 38.87
N ALA A 193 18.15 23.50 38.61
CA ALA A 193 18.17 22.04 38.57
C ALA A 193 18.16 21.42 39.99
N THR A 194 17.98 20.10 40.09
CA THR A 194 18.90 19.15 40.77
C THR A 194 18.18 17.95 41.43
N GLU A 195 18.58 16.75 40.97
CA GLU A 195 18.81 15.44 41.61
C GLU A 195 17.74 14.64 42.42
N THR A 196 17.50 13.42 41.90
CA THR A 196 17.90 12.09 42.42
C THR A 196 17.62 11.72 43.89
N ALA A 197 16.84 10.65 44.11
CA ALA A 197 17.32 9.34 44.60
C ALA A 197 16.22 8.44 45.23
N THR A 198 16.04 7.27 44.61
CA THR A 198 15.94 5.89 45.14
C THR A 198 15.61 5.62 46.62
N GLY A 199 14.68 4.67 46.85
CA GLY A 199 14.65 3.87 48.09
C GLY A 199 13.42 2.98 48.29
N THR A 200 13.61 1.66 48.12
CA THR A 200 12.77 0.56 48.66
C THR A 200 13.74 -0.52 49.18
N PRO A 201 13.35 -1.61 49.88
CA PRO A 201 12.21 -1.86 50.80
C PRO A 201 12.70 -2.45 52.15
N THR A 202 11.76 -2.80 53.05
CA THR A 202 11.64 -4.13 53.73
C THR A 202 10.99 -3.99 55.11
N ALA A 203 9.92 -4.76 55.37
CA ALA A 203 9.84 -5.74 56.48
C ALA A 203 8.38 -6.17 56.75
N GLU A 204 8.13 -7.47 56.56
CA GLU A 204 7.11 -8.27 57.24
C GLU A 204 7.63 -8.65 58.65
N PRO A 205 6.77 -9.03 59.62
CA PRO A 205 6.68 -10.47 59.93
C PRO A 205 5.29 -10.99 60.42
N THR A 206 4.92 -12.15 59.88
CA THR A 206 4.45 -13.41 60.54
C THR A 206 3.51 -13.43 61.76
N GLY A 207 2.47 -14.27 61.63
CA GLY A 207 1.76 -14.95 62.73
C GLY A 207 0.76 -16.01 62.21
N THR A 208 0.96 -17.28 62.59
CA THR A 208 0.15 -18.48 62.26
C THR A 208 -0.14 -19.25 63.58
N PRO A 209 -1.03 -20.26 63.67
CA PRO A 209 -2.49 -20.30 63.51
C PRO A 209 -3.21 -20.84 64.79
N SER A 210 -4.55 -20.88 64.82
CA SER A 210 -5.29 -21.87 65.65
C SER A 210 -6.71 -22.14 65.12
N GLU A 211 -7.21 -23.31 65.48
CA GLU A 211 -8.15 -24.19 64.78
C GLU A 211 -9.67 -23.98 65.05
N THR A 212 -10.44 -24.42 64.05
CA THR A 212 -11.75 -25.14 64.10
C THR A 212 -13.00 -24.45 64.67
N ALA A 213 -13.99 -24.23 63.79
CA ALA A 213 -15.35 -24.77 63.94
C ALA A 213 -16.13 -24.72 62.61
N THR A 214 -16.70 -25.87 62.27
CA THR A 214 -17.61 -26.16 61.17
C THR A 214 -18.95 -25.45 61.38
N ASP A 215 -19.49 -24.78 60.34
CA ASP A 215 -20.94 -24.61 60.25
C ASP A 215 -21.44 -24.59 58.80
N THR A 216 -22.59 -25.22 58.62
CA THR A 216 -23.22 -25.57 57.36
C THR A 216 -24.06 -24.40 56.85
N ALA A 217 -23.78 -23.90 55.64
CA ALA A 217 -24.66 -22.95 54.95
C ALA A 217 -24.81 -23.30 53.46
N SER A 218 -26.06 -23.30 53.00
CA SER A 218 -26.47 -23.54 51.61
C SER A 218 -25.80 -22.57 50.63
N PRO A 219 -25.46 -22.98 49.39
CA PRO A 219 -24.91 -22.07 48.40
C PRO A 219 -26.01 -21.12 47.94
N THR A 220 -25.92 -19.86 48.36
CA THR A 220 -26.56 -18.76 47.64
C THR A 220 -25.68 -18.47 46.43
N ALA A 221 -26.27 -18.56 45.23
CA ALA A 221 -25.57 -18.26 43.99
C ALA A 221 -24.93 -16.86 44.08
N SER A 222 -23.60 -16.81 43.99
CA SER A 222 -22.87 -15.58 43.75
C SER A 222 -23.28 -15.08 42.36
N PRO A 223 -23.62 -13.79 42.17
CA PRO A 223 -23.78 -13.26 40.83
C PRO A 223 -22.45 -13.45 40.10
N GLU A 224 -22.54 -14.07 38.93
CA GLU A 224 -21.42 -14.24 38.00
C GLU A 224 -20.88 -12.84 37.63
N PRO A 225 -19.56 -12.62 37.64
CA PRO A 225 -19.01 -11.31 37.30
C PRO A 225 -19.42 -10.97 35.87
N THR A 226 -20.11 -9.85 35.71
CA THR A 226 -20.37 -9.27 34.38
C THR A 226 -19.01 -9.02 33.71
N PRO A 227 -18.77 -9.50 32.48
CA PRO A 227 -17.51 -9.27 31.79
C PRO A 227 -17.25 -7.77 31.72
N THR A 228 -16.12 -7.34 32.28
CA THR A 228 -15.72 -5.93 32.29
C THR A 228 -15.12 -5.63 30.93
N VAL A 229 -15.75 -4.73 30.17
CA VAL A 229 -15.21 -4.24 28.90
C VAL A 229 -13.84 -3.60 29.18
N PRO A 230 -12.75 -4.04 28.53
CA PRO A 230 -11.43 -3.44 28.72
C PRO A 230 -11.42 -1.97 28.29
N GLU A 231 -10.50 -1.17 28.85
CA GLU A 231 -10.27 0.18 28.36
C GLU A 231 -9.47 0.16 27.04
N PRO A 232 -9.83 1.00 26.05
CA PRO A 232 -9.05 1.15 24.82
C PRO A 232 -7.60 1.55 25.09
N ARG A 233 -6.67 0.98 24.30
CA ARG A 233 -5.23 1.24 24.45
C ARG A 233 -4.69 2.04 23.27
N PRO A 234 -3.96 3.14 23.48
CA PRO A 234 -3.35 3.88 22.38
C PRO A 234 -2.27 3.01 21.71
N SER A 235 -2.12 3.16 20.40
CA SER A 235 -1.07 2.48 19.64
C SER A 235 0.14 3.39 19.45
N THR A 236 1.34 2.79 19.43
CA THR A 236 2.57 3.46 19.00
C THR A 236 2.66 3.62 17.47
N VAL A 237 1.67 3.13 16.73
CA VAL A 237 1.55 3.20 15.27
C VAL A 237 0.21 3.86 14.95
N VAL A 238 0.20 4.77 13.98
CA VAL A 238 -1.04 5.44 13.58
C VAL A 238 -2.05 4.42 13.04
N LYS A 239 -3.32 4.60 13.41
CA LYS A 239 -4.43 3.79 12.91
C LYS A 239 -4.52 3.97 11.39
N PRO A 240 -4.44 2.89 10.57
CA PRO A 240 -4.63 3.01 9.13
C PRO A 240 -6.08 3.44 8.81
N PRO A 241 -6.35 3.97 7.60
CA PRO A 241 -7.71 4.17 7.13
C PRO A 241 -8.49 2.85 7.19
N VAL A 242 -9.57 2.82 7.97
CA VAL A 242 -10.47 1.65 8.10
C VAL A 242 -11.87 2.09 7.73
N ILE A 243 -12.48 1.41 6.77
CA ILE A 243 -13.90 1.54 6.45
C ILE A 243 -14.68 0.89 7.59
N THR A 244 -15.31 1.71 8.41
CA THR A 244 -16.07 1.31 9.59
C THR A 244 -17.32 0.53 9.22
N GLN A 245 -17.87 -0.22 10.19
CA GLN A 245 -19.16 -0.91 10.03
C GLN A 245 -20.28 0.02 9.53
N ALA A 246 -20.31 1.27 10.00
CA ALA A 246 -21.28 2.26 9.55
C ALA A 246 -21.09 2.63 8.06
N GLU A 247 -19.85 2.80 7.62
CA GLU A 247 -19.52 3.24 6.25
C GLU A 247 -19.76 2.15 5.20
N TRP A 248 -19.44 0.88 5.50
CA TRP A 248 -19.76 -0.23 4.59
C TRP A 248 -21.20 -0.72 4.72
N GLY A 249 -21.99 -0.18 5.67
CA GLY A 249 -23.41 -0.46 5.80
C GLY A 249 -23.71 -1.80 6.47
N ALA A 250 -22.95 -2.14 7.51
CA ALA A 250 -23.20 -3.30 8.36
C ALA A 250 -24.61 -3.29 8.92
N SER A 251 -25.22 -4.46 8.96
CA SER A 251 -26.47 -4.65 9.69
C SER A 251 -26.19 -4.58 11.19
N THR A 252 -27.03 -3.82 11.89
CA THR A 252 -27.06 -3.77 13.36
C THR A 252 -28.03 -4.79 13.95
N ASP A 253 -28.67 -5.61 13.11
CA ASP A 253 -29.70 -6.58 13.51
C ASP A 253 -29.06 -7.89 14.01
N TYR A 254 -28.07 -7.79 14.91
CA TYR A 254 -27.45 -8.94 15.57
C TYR A 254 -28.01 -9.16 16.98
N ASP A 255 -28.04 -10.43 17.41
CA ASP A 255 -28.41 -10.85 18.75
C ASP A 255 -27.16 -11.43 19.41
N GLY A 256 -26.51 -10.68 20.32
CA GLY A 256 -25.26 -11.08 20.98
C GLY A 256 -24.38 -9.90 21.40
N THR A 257 -23.44 -10.13 22.31
CA THR A 257 -22.43 -9.15 22.75
C THR A 257 -21.03 -9.69 22.50
N PRO A 258 -20.09 -8.88 21.98
CA PRO A 258 -18.71 -9.32 21.79
C PRO A 258 -18.09 -9.81 23.10
N SER A 259 -17.28 -10.87 22.99
CA SER A 259 -16.37 -11.28 24.07
C SER A 259 -15.03 -10.58 23.90
N TYR A 260 -14.37 -10.28 25.02
CA TYR A 260 -13.09 -9.58 25.03
C TYR A 260 -12.02 -10.43 25.74
N GLY A 261 -10.85 -10.52 25.13
CA GLY A 261 -9.64 -11.02 25.77
C GLY A 261 -9.00 -9.95 26.66
N ALA A 262 -7.87 -10.29 27.29
CA ALA A 262 -7.06 -9.33 28.03
C ALA A 262 -6.07 -8.56 27.14
N GLU A 263 -5.59 -9.20 26.07
CA GLU A 263 -4.63 -8.65 25.12
C GLU A 263 -4.75 -9.33 23.75
N ILE A 264 -4.05 -8.80 22.76
CA ILE A 264 -3.76 -9.49 21.49
C ILE A 264 -2.29 -9.88 21.55
N LYS A 265 -1.94 -11.12 21.20
CA LYS A 265 -0.56 -11.64 21.19
C LYS A 265 -0.05 -11.99 19.78
N ALA A 266 -0.95 -12.28 18.85
CA ALA A 266 -0.62 -12.66 17.47
C ALA A 266 -1.75 -12.32 16.49
N ALA A 267 -1.42 -12.36 15.19
CA ALA A 267 -2.35 -12.19 14.09
C ALA A 267 -2.42 -13.47 13.26
N VAL A 268 -3.65 -13.92 12.99
CA VAL A 268 -3.95 -15.07 12.13
C VAL A 268 -4.43 -14.53 10.79
N ILE A 269 -3.73 -14.90 9.73
CA ILE A 269 -4.07 -14.50 8.37
C ILE A 269 -4.95 -15.56 7.73
N HIS A 270 -6.07 -15.10 7.20
CA HIS A 270 -7.10 -15.87 6.53
C HIS A 270 -7.28 -15.36 5.09
N HIS A 271 -8.04 -16.14 4.33
CA HIS A 271 -8.68 -15.67 3.11
C HIS A 271 -10.14 -16.12 3.14
N THR A 272 -11.00 -15.54 2.31
CA THR A 272 -12.38 -16.01 2.23
C THR A 272 -12.50 -17.37 1.54
N GLY A 273 -11.52 -17.75 0.71
CA GLY A 273 -11.44 -19.09 0.12
C GLY A 273 -12.39 -19.35 -1.05
N VAL A 274 -13.06 -18.31 -1.56
CA VAL A 274 -14.05 -18.45 -2.64
C VAL A 274 -13.52 -17.89 -3.96
N ASP A 275 -13.57 -18.68 -5.03
CA ASP A 275 -13.04 -18.27 -6.34
C ASP A 275 -13.73 -17.02 -6.91
N SER A 276 -15.03 -16.82 -6.63
CA SER A 276 -15.77 -15.63 -7.07
C SER A 276 -15.23 -14.35 -6.45
N ASP A 277 -14.64 -14.42 -5.25
CA ASP A 277 -14.11 -13.23 -4.56
C ASP A 277 -12.89 -12.66 -5.27
N ASN A 278 -12.17 -13.47 -6.06
CA ASN A 278 -11.06 -12.99 -6.88
C ASN A 278 -11.51 -11.98 -7.96
N GLY A 279 -12.79 -12.02 -8.35
CA GLY A 279 -13.37 -11.16 -9.38
C GLY A 279 -14.11 -9.93 -8.85
N VAL A 280 -14.25 -9.79 -7.52
CA VAL A 280 -14.98 -8.67 -6.91
C VAL A 280 -14.24 -7.35 -7.17
N SER A 281 -14.96 -6.34 -7.67
CA SER A 281 -14.40 -5.01 -7.88
C SER A 281 -14.22 -4.26 -6.55
N CYS A 282 -13.30 -3.29 -6.47
CA CYS A 282 -13.13 -2.49 -5.24
C CYS A 282 -14.41 -1.75 -4.85
N ALA A 283 -15.22 -1.36 -5.83
CA ALA A 283 -16.51 -0.69 -5.60
C ALA A 283 -17.54 -1.65 -5.00
N ASP A 284 -17.46 -2.93 -5.33
CA ASP A 284 -18.37 -3.96 -4.84
C ASP A 284 -17.94 -4.58 -3.50
N SER A 285 -16.72 -4.28 -3.02
CA SER A 285 -16.20 -4.80 -1.74
C SER A 285 -17.15 -4.53 -0.57
N ARG A 286 -17.80 -3.35 -0.49
CA ARG A 286 -18.81 -3.07 0.55
C ARG A 286 -20.04 -3.97 0.47
N ALA A 287 -20.53 -4.22 -0.75
CA ALA A 287 -21.65 -5.13 -0.95
C ALA A 287 -21.26 -6.56 -0.59
N ARG A 288 -20.04 -6.98 -0.94
CA ARG A 288 -19.51 -8.28 -0.54
C ARG A 288 -19.37 -8.42 0.98
N MET A 289 -18.90 -7.39 1.68
CA MET A 289 -18.84 -7.35 3.15
C MET A 289 -20.21 -7.57 3.79
N ARG A 290 -21.26 -6.91 3.28
CA ARG A 290 -22.63 -7.12 3.76
C ARG A 290 -23.11 -8.56 3.53
N SER A 291 -22.80 -9.15 2.38
CA SER A 291 -23.09 -10.57 2.12
C SER A 291 -22.34 -11.51 3.08
N ILE A 292 -21.06 -11.25 3.37
CA ILE A 292 -20.28 -12.06 4.34
C ILE A 292 -20.88 -11.95 5.75
N GLN A 293 -21.34 -10.77 6.17
CA GLN A 293 -22.03 -10.62 7.44
C GLN A 293 -23.34 -11.42 7.48
N GLN A 294 -24.14 -11.36 6.41
CA GLN A 294 -25.39 -12.11 6.30
C GLN A 294 -25.16 -13.63 6.30
N GLU A 295 -24.10 -14.10 5.65
CA GLU A 295 -23.66 -15.49 5.70
C GLU A 295 -23.39 -15.91 7.15
N HIS A 296 -22.57 -15.14 7.88
CA HIS A 296 -22.24 -15.43 9.28
C HIS A 296 -23.49 -15.44 10.16
N PHE A 297 -24.43 -14.50 9.96
CA PHE A 297 -25.73 -14.51 10.64
C PHE A 297 -26.54 -15.76 10.31
N ALA A 298 -26.57 -16.19 9.04
CA ALA A 298 -27.26 -17.40 8.62
C ALA A 298 -26.66 -18.68 9.24
N ARG A 299 -25.40 -18.62 9.67
CA ARG A 299 -24.66 -19.68 10.36
C ARG A 299 -24.68 -19.54 11.89
N GLY A 300 -25.33 -18.50 12.42
CA GLY A 300 -25.58 -18.31 13.85
C GLY A 300 -24.54 -17.46 14.59
N TYR A 301 -23.59 -16.87 13.87
CA TYR A 301 -22.59 -15.98 14.44
C TYR A 301 -23.23 -14.65 14.82
N PHE A 302 -22.68 -13.95 15.81
CA PHE A 302 -23.20 -12.63 16.18
C PHE A 302 -22.75 -11.53 15.22
N ASP A 303 -21.63 -11.71 14.52
CA ASP A 303 -21.06 -10.78 13.54
C ASP A 303 -20.05 -11.53 12.66
N ILE A 304 -19.37 -10.83 11.75
CA ILE A 304 -18.26 -11.39 10.98
C ILE A 304 -17.24 -12.05 11.93
N GLY A 305 -16.77 -13.25 11.59
CA GLY A 305 -15.82 -14.01 12.43
C GLY A 305 -14.43 -13.38 12.54
N TYR A 306 -14.04 -12.58 11.54
CA TYR A 306 -12.76 -11.86 11.47
C TYR A 306 -12.85 -10.47 12.09
N ASN A 307 -11.77 -10.01 12.74
CA ASN A 307 -11.69 -8.64 13.25
C ASN A 307 -11.55 -7.61 12.12
N PHE A 308 -10.79 -7.94 11.08
CA PHE A 308 -10.61 -7.11 9.88
C PHE A 308 -10.72 -7.94 8.61
N VAL A 309 -11.17 -7.29 7.54
CA VAL A 309 -11.17 -7.85 6.20
C VAL A 309 -10.46 -6.88 5.26
N VAL A 310 -9.61 -7.40 4.38
CA VAL A 310 -8.86 -6.61 3.39
C VAL A 310 -9.24 -7.07 1.98
N ASP A 311 -9.46 -6.15 1.06
CA ASP A 311 -9.71 -6.47 -0.34
C ASP A 311 -8.45 -6.39 -1.21
N ARG A 312 -8.57 -6.76 -2.50
CA ARG A 312 -7.43 -6.73 -3.45
C ARG A 312 -6.91 -5.32 -3.75
N CYS A 313 -7.63 -4.30 -3.34
CA CYS A 313 -7.36 -2.90 -3.60
C CYS A 313 -6.65 -2.23 -2.43
N GLY A 314 -6.48 -2.94 -1.31
CA GLY A 314 -5.92 -2.42 -0.07
C GLY A 314 -6.95 -1.76 0.85
N GLN A 315 -8.25 -1.85 0.54
CA GLN A 315 -9.27 -1.33 1.45
C GLN A 315 -9.34 -2.22 2.69
N ILE A 316 -9.23 -1.59 3.87
CA ILE A 316 -9.35 -2.26 5.17
C ILE A 316 -10.76 -2.02 5.69
N PHE A 317 -11.51 -3.09 5.94
CA PHE A 317 -12.84 -3.03 6.53
C PHE A 317 -12.77 -3.46 7.99
N GLU A 318 -13.47 -2.73 8.85
CA GLU A 318 -13.82 -3.21 10.18
C GLU A 318 -14.74 -4.43 10.00
N GLY A 319 -14.27 -5.60 10.45
CA GLY A 319 -15.04 -6.84 10.43
C GLY A 319 -15.95 -6.90 11.65
N ARG A 320 -15.48 -7.55 12.71
CA ARG A 320 -16.19 -7.72 13.98
C ARG A 320 -16.22 -6.44 14.82
N SER A 321 -17.42 -6.04 15.25
CA SER A 321 -17.67 -4.82 16.03
C SER A 321 -16.74 -4.67 17.25
N GLY A 322 -16.13 -3.49 17.39
CA GLY A 322 -15.22 -3.16 18.49
C GLY A 322 -13.79 -3.68 18.31
N GLY A 323 -13.51 -4.46 17.26
CA GLY A 323 -12.18 -5.00 16.94
C GLY A 323 -11.14 -3.93 16.64
N MET A 324 -11.57 -2.69 16.36
CA MET A 324 -10.68 -1.54 16.21
C MET A 324 -9.97 -1.17 17.51
N ASP A 325 -10.70 -1.06 18.61
CA ASP A 325 -10.18 -0.43 19.84
C ASP A 325 -9.91 -1.45 20.96
N LEU A 326 -10.56 -2.61 20.91
CA LEU A 326 -10.55 -3.61 21.98
C LEU A 326 -10.03 -4.97 21.48
N PRO A 327 -9.50 -5.83 22.38
CA PRO A 327 -9.10 -7.21 22.07
C PRO A 327 -10.33 -8.12 21.92
N VAL A 328 -11.15 -7.87 20.89
CA VAL A 328 -12.36 -8.65 20.61
C VAL A 328 -11.99 -10.07 20.19
N VAL A 329 -12.55 -11.05 20.88
CA VAL A 329 -12.41 -12.47 20.55
C VAL A 329 -13.16 -12.75 19.24
N GLY A 330 -12.45 -13.34 18.29
CA GLY A 330 -12.97 -13.69 16.97
C GLY A 330 -13.77 -15.00 16.94
N ALA A 331 -14.16 -15.40 15.73
CA ALA A 331 -14.69 -16.72 15.39
C ALA A 331 -14.08 -17.16 14.05
N HIS A 332 -12.74 -17.19 14.00
CA HIS A 332 -11.96 -17.39 12.78
C HIS A 332 -10.94 -18.53 12.88
N ASP A 333 -10.45 -18.87 14.08
CA ASP A 333 -9.42 -19.88 14.32
C ASP A 333 -9.80 -20.68 15.58
N VAL A 334 -10.63 -21.70 15.40
CA VAL A 334 -11.14 -22.54 16.50
C VAL A 334 -10.00 -23.09 17.37
N GLY A 335 -10.12 -22.92 18.69
CA GLY A 335 -9.08 -23.23 19.66
C GLY A 335 -8.10 -22.08 19.91
N PHE A 336 -8.03 -21.08 19.03
CA PHE A 336 -7.07 -19.97 19.10
C PHE A 336 -7.72 -18.59 18.90
N ASN A 337 -9.05 -18.46 18.94
CA ASN A 337 -9.75 -17.18 18.83
C ASN A 337 -9.42 -16.18 19.96
N THR A 338 -9.03 -16.69 21.13
CA THR A 338 -8.59 -15.84 22.25
C THR A 338 -7.12 -15.46 22.08
N ASP A 339 -6.75 -14.24 22.48
CA ASP A 339 -5.41 -13.65 22.35
C ASP A 339 -4.92 -13.47 20.91
N THR A 340 -5.75 -13.68 19.89
CA THR A 340 -5.38 -13.49 18.49
C THR A 340 -6.26 -12.47 17.78
N LEU A 341 -5.72 -11.92 16.69
CA LEU A 341 -6.39 -11.02 15.77
C LEU A 341 -6.61 -11.75 14.43
N GLY A 342 -7.86 -11.92 14.02
CA GLY A 342 -8.20 -12.49 12.71
C GLY A 342 -8.26 -11.42 11.62
N ILE A 343 -7.45 -11.58 10.57
CA ILE A 343 -7.48 -10.74 9.37
C ILE A 343 -7.73 -11.61 8.15
N SER A 344 -8.83 -11.38 7.43
CA SER A 344 -9.15 -12.12 6.20
C SER A 344 -8.90 -11.30 4.94
N TYR A 345 -8.24 -11.89 3.95
CA TYR A 345 -8.10 -11.31 2.61
C TYR A 345 -9.20 -11.88 1.69
N LEU A 346 -10.09 -11.01 1.18
CA LEU A 346 -11.09 -11.37 0.16
C LEU A 346 -10.41 -12.02 -1.06
N GLY A 347 -10.69 -13.31 -1.28
CA GLY A 347 -10.16 -14.08 -2.40
C GLY A 347 -9.88 -15.55 -2.08
N ASN A 348 -9.62 -16.34 -3.13
CA ASN A 348 -9.10 -17.69 -3.04
C ASN A 348 -7.63 -17.77 -3.51
N PHE A 349 -6.69 -17.78 -2.56
CA PHE A 349 -5.26 -17.83 -2.84
C PHE A 349 -4.68 -19.25 -2.91
N GLU A 350 -5.51 -20.28 -2.99
CA GLU A 350 -5.07 -21.57 -3.56
C GLU A 350 -4.81 -21.44 -5.07
N SER A 351 -5.44 -20.47 -5.74
CA SER A 351 -5.32 -20.23 -7.18
C SER A 351 -4.86 -18.81 -7.53
N ALA A 352 -5.38 -17.77 -6.86
CA ALA A 352 -5.02 -16.38 -7.11
C ALA A 352 -3.72 -15.96 -6.43
N HIS A 353 -3.10 -14.89 -6.95
CA HIS A 353 -1.91 -14.27 -6.34
C HIS A 353 -2.35 -13.07 -5.48
N PRO A 354 -1.80 -12.92 -4.27
CA PRO A 354 -2.10 -11.76 -3.43
C PRO A 354 -1.51 -10.49 -4.03
N SER A 355 -2.30 -9.41 -4.06
CA SER A 355 -1.85 -8.08 -4.48
C SER A 355 -0.89 -7.46 -3.46
N ARG A 356 0.03 -6.61 -3.91
CA ARG A 356 0.91 -5.87 -3.00
C ARG A 356 0.12 -4.93 -2.08
N ALA A 357 -0.87 -4.23 -2.64
CA ALA A 357 -1.80 -3.35 -1.93
C ALA A 357 -2.42 -4.00 -0.70
N ALA A 358 -2.93 -5.23 -0.84
CA ALA A 358 -3.52 -5.98 0.26
C ALA A 358 -2.47 -6.42 1.28
N LEU A 359 -1.29 -6.89 0.84
CA LEU A 359 -0.22 -7.30 1.75
C LEU A 359 0.25 -6.14 2.64
N ASP A 360 0.43 -4.96 2.07
CA ASP A 360 0.79 -3.74 2.80
C ASP A 360 -0.33 -3.33 3.77
N SER A 361 -1.59 -3.43 3.35
CA SER A 361 -2.75 -3.11 4.18
C SER A 361 -2.91 -4.07 5.37
N ILE A 362 -2.72 -5.37 5.15
CA ILE A 362 -2.66 -6.37 6.24
C ILE A 362 -1.50 -6.03 7.19
N ALA A 363 -0.33 -5.69 6.67
CA ALA A 363 0.82 -5.30 7.49
C ALA A 363 0.55 -4.04 8.32
N ARG A 364 -0.15 -3.04 7.78
CA ARG A 364 -0.58 -1.83 8.52
C ARG A 364 -1.53 -2.16 9.67
N VAL A 365 -2.50 -3.06 9.45
CA VAL A 365 -3.40 -3.53 10.53
C VAL A 365 -2.60 -4.24 11.62
N VAL A 366 -1.70 -5.17 11.24
CA VAL A 366 -0.85 -5.88 12.19
C VAL A 366 -0.01 -4.90 12.99
N ALA A 367 0.67 -3.95 12.34
CA ALA A 367 1.52 -2.98 13.01
C ALA A 367 0.73 -2.08 13.98
N TRP A 368 -0.44 -1.59 13.56
CA TRP A 368 -1.32 -0.78 14.39
C TRP A 368 -1.80 -1.55 15.62
N LYS A 369 -2.33 -2.76 15.45
CA LYS A 369 -2.83 -3.57 16.56
C LYS A 369 -1.70 -4.05 17.47
N PHE A 370 -0.54 -4.42 16.94
CA PHE A 370 0.62 -4.82 17.74
C PHE A 370 1.26 -3.64 18.47
N GLY A 371 1.21 -2.44 17.88
CA GLY A 371 1.65 -1.19 18.51
C GLY A 371 0.86 -0.83 19.76
N MET A 372 -0.40 -1.27 19.90
CA MET A 372 -1.16 -1.14 21.15
C MET A 372 -0.55 -1.97 22.29
N TYR A 373 0.13 -3.08 21.96
CA TYR A 373 0.63 -4.06 22.93
C TYR A 373 2.16 -4.12 23.01
N GLY A 374 2.88 -3.30 22.23
CA GLY A 374 4.35 -3.30 22.19
C GLY A 374 4.95 -4.58 21.61
N ILE A 375 4.27 -5.18 20.63
CA ILE A 375 4.60 -6.49 20.08
C ILE A 375 5.50 -6.35 18.84
N ASP A 376 6.63 -7.08 18.80
CA ASP A 376 7.45 -7.22 17.58
C ASP A 376 6.78 -8.21 16.61
N PRO A 377 6.31 -7.79 15.42
CA PRO A 377 5.62 -8.66 14.48
C PRO A 377 6.47 -9.80 13.92
N THR A 378 7.79 -9.65 13.89
CA THR A 378 8.73 -10.67 13.40
C THR A 378 9.10 -11.72 14.45
N GLY A 379 8.60 -11.54 15.68
CA GLY A 379 8.85 -12.44 16.80
C GLY A 379 8.03 -13.74 16.76
N LYS A 380 8.12 -14.50 17.85
CA LYS A 380 7.32 -15.69 18.11
C LYS A 380 6.47 -15.50 19.37
N VAL A 381 5.40 -16.29 19.49
CA VAL A 381 4.49 -16.34 20.62
C VAL A 381 4.22 -17.80 21.01
N THR A 382 3.91 -18.05 22.28
CA THR A 382 3.31 -19.31 22.73
C THR A 382 1.83 -19.09 23.00
N LEU A 383 0.97 -19.86 22.33
CA LEU A 383 -0.48 -19.83 22.48
C LEU A 383 -0.97 -21.17 23.02
N THR A 384 -2.06 -21.16 23.78
CA THR A 384 -2.67 -22.36 24.37
C THR A 384 -4.01 -22.61 23.71
N SER A 385 -4.26 -23.84 23.27
CA SER A 385 -5.52 -24.21 22.63
C SER A 385 -6.69 -24.23 23.63
N GLY A 386 -7.80 -23.59 23.28
CA GLY A 386 -9.04 -23.55 24.05
C GLY A 386 -9.99 -24.72 23.79
N THR A 387 -9.73 -25.52 22.74
CA THR A 387 -10.65 -26.53 22.20
C THR A 387 -9.93 -27.86 21.99
N GLU A 388 -10.66 -28.99 22.04
CA GLU A 388 -10.09 -30.33 21.82
C GLU A 388 -9.57 -30.49 20.38
N ALA A 389 -8.55 -31.33 20.16
CA ALA A 389 -8.10 -31.62 18.81
C ALA A 389 -9.17 -32.38 18.01
N GLY A 390 -9.24 -32.13 16.71
CA GLY A 390 -10.20 -32.71 15.78
C GLY A 390 -11.55 -31.99 15.72
N VAL A 391 -11.89 -31.15 16.70
CA VAL A 391 -13.08 -30.28 16.62
C VAL A 391 -12.85 -29.25 15.53
N THR A 392 -13.67 -29.30 14.48
CA THR A 392 -13.64 -28.33 13.36
C THR A 392 -12.24 -28.13 12.72
N GLY A 393 -11.39 -29.16 12.79
CA GLY A 393 -10.05 -29.14 12.21
C GLY A 393 -8.93 -28.67 13.15
N ASN A 394 -9.20 -28.36 14.42
CA ASN A 394 -8.16 -27.98 15.38
C ASN A 394 -7.11 -29.08 15.53
N LYS A 395 -5.83 -28.73 15.47
CA LYS A 395 -4.71 -29.70 15.53
C LYS A 395 -4.19 -29.95 16.93
N ILE A 396 -4.46 -29.04 17.88
CA ILE A 396 -3.79 -28.99 19.18
C ILE A 396 -4.81 -29.23 20.29
N ASP A 397 -4.54 -30.21 21.16
CA ASP A 397 -5.48 -30.59 22.22
C ASP A 397 -5.70 -29.46 23.23
N LYS A 398 -6.86 -29.46 23.87
CA LYS A 398 -7.26 -28.41 24.81
C LYS A 398 -6.24 -28.31 25.95
N GLY A 399 -5.74 -27.10 26.20
CA GLY A 399 -4.74 -26.83 27.23
C GLY A 399 -3.29 -27.11 26.80
N GLU A 400 -3.05 -27.73 25.65
CA GLU A 400 -1.71 -27.83 25.06
C GLU A 400 -1.28 -26.48 24.47
N SER A 401 0.01 -26.19 24.55
CA SER A 401 0.58 -24.92 24.06
C SER A 401 1.52 -25.14 22.88
N VAL A 402 1.43 -24.27 21.87
CA VAL A 402 2.23 -24.30 20.65
C VAL A 402 2.98 -22.97 20.49
N THR A 403 4.22 -23.03 19.97
CA THR A 403 5.00 -21.82 19.66
C THR A 403 4.93 -21.51 18.16
N LEU A 404 4.44 -20.32 17.83
CA LEU A 404 4.16 -19.88 16.46
C LEU A 404 4.87 -18.54 16.17
N PRO A 405 5.12 -18.19 14.89
CA PRO A 405 5.37 -16.80 14.51
C PRO A 405 4.21 -15.91 14.98
N ARG A 406 4.46 -14.62 15.25
CA ARG A 406 3.37 -13.71 15.66
C ARG A 406 2.41 -13.36 14.52
N VAL A 407 2.85 -13.49 13.28
CA VAL A 407 1.98 -13.45 12.09
C VAL A 407 2.03 -14.83 11.47
N PHE A 408 0.92 -15.56 11.56
CA PHE A 408 0.84 -16.95 11.11
C PHE A 408 -0.45 -17.20 10.32
N GLY A 409 -0.52 -18.31 9.58
CA GLY A 409 -1.68 -18.65 8.77
C GLY A 409 -2.62 -19.57 9.53
N HIS A 410 -3.92 -19.51 9.25
CA HIS A 410 -4.90 -20.41 9.88
C HIS A 410 -4.51 -21.90 9.79
N ARG A 411 -3.87 -22.31 8.68
CA ARG A 411 -3.34 -23.67 8.52
C ARG A 411 -2.27 -24.09 9.54
N ASP A 412 -1.67 -23.19 10.32
CA ASP A 412 -0.65 -23.56 11.30
C ASP A 412 -1.28 -24.22 12.55
N THR A 413 -2.52 -23.85 12.87
CA THR A 413 -3.29 -24.32 14.03
C THR A 413 -4.42 -25.28 13.63
N ASN A 414 -4.95 -25.15 12.41
CA ASN A 414 -6.13 -25.89 11.95
C ASN A 414 -5.90 -26.64 10.63
N TYR A 415 -6.67 -27.72 10.38
CA TYR A 415 -6.71 -28.46 9.12
C TYR A 415 -7.57 -27.71 8.11
N THR A 416 -6.95 -26.77 7.38
CA THR A 416 -7.65 -25.88 6.45
C THR A 416 -6.75 -25.53 5.25
N ALA A 417 -7.38 -25.12 4.14
CA ALA A 417 -6.69 -24.48 3.02
C ALA A 417 -6.28 -23.02 3.34
N CYS A 418 -6.87 -22.37 4.34
CA CYS A 418 -6.54 -20.99 4.68
C CYS A 418 -5.06 -20.81 5.11
N PRO A 419 -4.33 -19.76 4.66
CA PRO A 419 -4.76 -18.62 3.83
C PRO A 419 -4.61 -18.83 2.31
N GLY A 420 -4.36 -20.04 1.83
CA GLY A 420 -4.07 -20.35 0.43
C GLY A 420 -2.57 -20.55 0.15
N ALA A 421 -2.27 -21.38 -0.86
CA ALA A 421 -0.90 -21.71 -1.28
C ALA A 421 -0.05 -20.48 -1.68
N ASN A 422 -0.66 -19.42 -2.23
CA ASN A 422 0.05 -18.24 -2.72
C ASN A 422 0.19 -17.12 -1.68
N LEU A 423 -0.70 -17.06 -0.68
CA LEU A 423 -0.65 -16.08 0.41
C LEU A 423 0.21 -16.56 1.58
N TYR A 424 0.18 -17.85 1.90
CA TYR A 424 0.98 -18.44 2.98
C TYR A 424 2.50 -18.14 2.90
N PRO A 425 3.20 -18.21 1.75
CA PRO A 425 4.62 -17.86 1.67
C PRO A 425 4.90 -16.35 1.86
N LYS A 426 3.87 -15.51 1.94
CA LYS A 426 3.99 -14.05 2.15
C LYS A 426 3.86 -13.63 3.62
N LEU A 427 3.57 -14.54 4.54
CA LEU A 427 3.37 -14.21 5.97
C LEU A 427 4.62 -13.57 6.61
N SER A 428 5.82 -14.03 6.25
CA SER A 428 7.07 -13.42 6.72
C SER A 428 7.30 -12.02 6.15
N LEU A 429 6.86 -11.79 4.90
CA LEU A 429 6.88 -10.45 4.30
C LEU A 429 5.92 -9.53 5.03
N ILE A 430 4.68 -9.95 5.29
CA ILE A 430 3.70 -9.17 6.08
C ILE A 430 4.29 -8.82 7.46
N ALA A 431 4.90 -9.77 8.16
CA ALA A 431 5.55 -9.53 9.45
C ALA A 431 6.70 -8.52 9.36
N ALA A 432 7.53 -8.61 8.31
CA ALA A 432 8.62 -7.67 8.08
C ALA A 432 8.10 -6.26 7.81
N LEU A 433 7.09 -6.13 6.94
CA LEU A 433 6.44 -4.85 6.63
C LEU A 433 5.76 -4.23 7.86
N ALA A 434 5.14 -5.06 8.69
CA ALA A 434 4.50 -4.59 9.93
C ALA A 434 5.51 -4.11 10.98
N LYS A 435 6.78 -4.55 10.90
CA LYS A 435 7.85 -4.12 11.82
C LYS A 435 8.38 -2.72 11.50
N THR A 436 8.23 -2.30 10.24
CA THR A 436 8.57 -0.96 9.73
C THR A 436 7.32 -0.12 9.44
N PRO A 437 6.47 0.20 10.44
CA PRO A 437 5.30 1.03 10.26
C PRO A 437 5.71 2.49 10.10
N GLY A 438 6.06 2.81 8.86
CA GLY A 438 6.20 4.13 8.26
C GLY A 438 5.86 4.08 6.75
N VAL A 439 5.30 2.96 6.25
CA VAL A 439 4.78 2.92 4.87
C VAL A 439 3.52 3.79 4.84
N SER A 440 3.76 5.08 4.56
CA SER A 440 2.87 6.20 4.26
C SER A 440 1.43 5.77 4.01
N HIS A 441 0.44 6.47 4.56
CA HIS A 441 -0.98 6.09 4.51
C HIS A 441 -1.56 5.81 3.09
N ALA A 442 -1.01 6.39 2.01
CA ALA A 442 -1.26 5.96 0.63
C ALA A 442 -0.28 4.87 0.17
N LEU A 443 -0.76 3.90 -0.60
CA LEU A 443 0.13 2.99 -1.32
C LEU A 443 0.96 3.84 -2.30
N ALA A 444 2.28 3.90 -2.11
CA ALA A 444 3.19 4.27 -3.19
C ALA A 444 3.12 3.15 -4.23
N THR A 445 2.09 3.20 -5.07
CA THR A 445 1.90 2.28 -6.18
C THR A 445 2.42 2.99 -7.42
N SER A 446 3.31 2.32 -8.14
CA SER A 446 3.73 2.68 -9.49
C SER A 446 3.17 1.70 -10.54
N ASP A 447 2.16 0.93 -10.15
CA ASP A 447 1.38 0.04 -11.00
C ASP A 447 0.09 0.75 -11.42
N TYR A 448 0.09 1.40 -12.59
CA TYR A 448 -1.07 2.18 -13.06
C TYR A 448 -2.19 1.25 -13.53
N ASN A 449 -1.87 0.04 -13.99
CA ASN A 449 -2.83 -0.87 -14.61
C ASN A 449 -3.37 -1.95 -13.67
N ARG A 450 -2.81 -2.06 -12.45
CA ARG A 450 -3.10 -3.05 -11.40
C ARG A 450 -2.86 -4.50 -11.81
N ASP A 451 -1.84 -4.75 -12.62
CA ASP A 451 -1.42 -6.12 -12.96
C ASP A 451 -0.48 -6.75 -11.92
N GLY A 452 -0.12 -5.99 -10.89
CA GLY A 452 0.74 -6.40 -9.78
C GLY A 452 2.22 -6.13 -10.01
N LEU A 453 2.59 -5.44 -11.10
CA LEU A 453 3.96 -5.14 -11.48
C LEU A 453 4.17 -3.63 -11.52
N THR A 454 5.36 -3.18 -11.10
CA THR A 454 5.71 -1.76 -11.16
C THR A 454 5.89 -1.32 -12.62
N ASP A 455 5.42 -0.13 -12.95
CA ASP A 455 5.56 0.47 -14.28
C ASP A 455 6.61 1.59 -14.30
N LEU A 456 7.41 1.62 -15.36
CA LEU A 456 8.47 2.60 -15.55
C LEU A 456 7.96 3.86 -16.26
N VAL A 457 8.45 5.04 -15.87
CA VAL A 457 8.20 6.30 -16.58
C VAL A 457 9.49 6.88 -17.14
N ALA A 458 9.47 7.22 -18.43
CA ALA A 458 10.54 7.93 -19.11
C ALA A 458 10.07 9.31 -19.60
N GLY A 459 10.67 10.37 -19.05
CA GLY A 459 10.42 11.75 -19.45
C GLY A 459 11.35 12.19 -20.58
N THR A 460 10.81 12.97 -21.52
CA THR A 460 11.56 13.61 -22.62
C THR A 460 11.14 15.08 -22.74
N PRO A 461 11.48 15.92 -21.74
CA PRO A 461 10.97 17.29 -21.65
C PRO A 461 11.56 18.24 -22.71
N LYS A 462 12.68 17.87 -23.34
CA LYS A 462 13.36 18.71 -24.33
C LYS A 462 12.95 18.29 -25.73
N GLY A 463 12.06 19.07 -26.33
CA GLY A 463 11.60 18.93 -27.71
C GLY A 463 10.91 20.20 -28.19
N SER A 464 10.86 20.39 -29.50
CA SER A 464 10.14 21.51 -30.14
C SER A 464 8.63 21.46 -29.90
N SER A 465 8.10 20.28 -29.58
CA SER A 465 6.69 19.99 -29.31
C SER A 465 6.25 20.21 -27.86
N GLY A 466 7.08 20.74 -26.96
CA GLY A 466 6.71 20.98 -25.56
C GLY A 466 7.06 19.84 -24.59
N GLY A 467 7.43 18.65 -25.11
CA GLY A 467 7.89 17.50 -24.31
C GLY A 467 6.97 16.28 -24.38
N SER A 468 7.38 15.17 -23.77
CA SER A 468 6.53 13.97 -23.64
C SER A 468 6.91 13.09 -22.45
N VAL A 469 5.96 12.26 -22.01
CA VAL A 469 6.18 11.19 -21.04
C VAL A 469 5.79 9.86 -21.66
N THR A 470 6.61 8.82 -21.49
CA THR A 470 6.27 7.45 -21.90
C THR A 470 6.23 6.53 -20.69
N VAL A 471 5.05 5.98 -20.42
CA VAL A 471 4.81 4.93 -19.43
C VAL A 471 5.06 3.58 -20.08
N ILE A 472 5.86 2.74 -19.44
CA ILE A 472 6.28 1.42 -19.95
C ILE A 472 5.88 0.38 -18.88
N PRO A 473 4.85 -0.44 -19.16
CA PRO A 473 4.38 -1.38 -18.16
C PRO A 473 5.44 -2.38 -17.71
N GLY A 474 5.38 -2.79 -16.45
CA GLY A 474 6.14 -3.92 -15.92
C GLY A 474 5.75 -5.25 -16.59
N GLY A 475 6.57 -6.28 -16.38
CA GLY A 475 6.34 -7.60 -16.94
C GLY A 475 7.18 -8.64 -16.23
N VAL A 476 6.71 -9.88 -16.12
CA VAL A 476 7.47 -10.97 -15.46
C VAL A 476 8.85 -11.27 -16.07
N ASN A 477 9.14 -10.71 -17.25
CA ASN A 477 10.43 -10.74 -17.95
C ASN A 477 11.07 -9.33 -18.09
N GLY A 478 10.64 -8.37 -17.28
CA GLY A 478 10.96 -6.96 -17.37
C GLY A 478 9.96 -6.13 -18.20
N PRO A 479 10.29 -4.86 -18.45
CA PRO A 479 9.42 -3.89 -19.13
C PRO A 479 8.81 -4.34 -20.46
N VAL A 480 7.53 -4.04 -20.67
CA VAL A 480 6.74 -4.44 -21.84
C VAL A 480 6.57 -3.25 -22.80
N THR A 481 7.62 -2.93 -23.56
CA THR A 481 7.65 -1.78 -24.49
C THR A 481 6.58 -1.82 -25.59
N ALA A 482 6.00 -2.98 -25.88
CA ALA A 482 4.86 -3.12 -26.80
C ALA A 482 3.55 -2.56 -26.23
N ALA A 483 3.42 -2.50 -24.89
CA ALA A 483 2.25 -1.99 -24.17
C ALA A 483 2.42 -0.55 -23.66
N LYS A 484 3.50 0.12 -24.07
CA LYS A 484 3.80 1.51 -23.67
C LYS A 484 2.66 2.47 -24.01
N LYS A 485 2.53 3.52 -23.22
CA LYS A 485 1.66 4.67 -23.49
C LYS A 485 2.50 5.95 -23.48
N THR A 486 2.40 6.75 -24.53
CA THR A 486 3.08 8.05 -24.63
C THR A 486 2.07 9.18 -24.55
N LEU A 487 2.34 10.12 -23.65
CA LEU A 487 1.51 11.30 -23.39
C LEU A 487 2.28 12.57 -23.76
N THR A 488 1.59 13.49 -24.40
CA THR A 488 1.99 14.90 -24.56
C THR A 488 0.83 15.77 -24.11
N GLN A 489 1.02 17.09 -24.00
CA GLN A 489 -0.09 18.02 -23.73
C GLN A 489 -1.11 18.08 -24.87
N SER A 490 -0.79 17.52 -26.04
CA SER A 490 -1.73 17.36 -27.16
C SER A 490 -2.49 16.03 -27.16
N SER A 491 -2.16 15.11 -26.25
CA SER A 491 -2.88 13.83 -26.15
C SER A 491 -4.31 14.04 -25.66
N THR A 492 -5.25 13.24 -26.18
CA THR A 492 -6.66 13.28 -25.76
C THR A 492 -6.77 13.14 -24.24
N GLY A 493 -7.48 14.07 -23.62
CA GLY A 493 -7.78 14.03 -22.19
C GLY A 493 -6.68 14.54 -21.27
N VAL A 494 -5.50 14.88 -21.81
CA VAL A 494 -4.46 15.61 -21.07
C VAL A 494 -4.91 17.08 -20.92
N PRO A 495 -5.09 17.59 -19.70
CA PRO A 495 -5.50 18.98 -19.49
C PRO A 495 -4.35 19.97 -19.73
N GLY A 496 -4.69 21.17 -20.17
CA GLY A 496 -3.72 22.22 -20.52
C GLY A 496 -3.66 22.45 -22.02
N SER A 497 -2.83 23.42 -22.42
CA SER A 497 -2.48 23.62 -23.83
C SER A 497 -1.08 23.07 -24.07
N ASN A 498 -0.65 22.98 -25.33
CA ASN A 498 0.69 22.53 -25.66
C ASN A 498 1.45 23.67 -26.32
N GLU A 499 2.47 24.18 -25.64
CA GLU A 499 3.30 25.28 -26.07
C GLU A 499 4.77 24.84 -26.22
N SER A 500 5.50 25.58 -27.05
CA SER A 500 6.91 25.28 -27.27
C SER A 500 7.73 25.79 -26.08
N GLY A 501 8.34 24.87 -25.32
CA GLY A 501 9.16 25.20 -24.16
C GLY A 501 8.60 24.73 -22.82
N ASP A 502 7.39 24.17 -22.79
CA ASP A 502 6.69 23.75 -21.58
C ASP A 502 7.45 22.73 -20.72
N GLY A 503 8.20 21.85 -21.38
CA GLY A 503 8.98 20.84 -20.69
C GLY A 503 8.11 19.77 -20.03
N PHE A 504 7.01 19.37 -20.67
CA PHE A 504 6.16 18.28 -20.20
C PHE A 504 6.99 17.01 -19.95
N GLY A 505 6.92 16.49 -18.72
CA GLY A 505 7.73 15.36 -18.29
C GLY A 505 9.11 15.75 -17.75
N THR A 506 9.28 17.00 -17.29
CA THR A 506 10.54 17.41 -16.63
C THR A 506 10.78 16.63 -15.35
N SER A 507 9.72 16.42 -14.57
CA SER A 507 9.68 15.57 -13.39
C SER A 507 8.39 14.76 -13.38
N THR A 508 8.41 13.58 -12.77
CA THR A 508 7.25 12.69 -12.69
C THR A 508 7.24 11.94 -11.36
N ALA A 509 6.06 11.62 -10.84
CA ALA A 509 5.90 10.77 -9.67
C ALA A 509 4.56 10.04 -9.71
N TRP A 510 4.50 8.87 -9.08
CA TRP A 510 3.28 8.07 -8.97
C TRP A 510 2.62 8.18 -7.59
N GLY A 511 1.31 8.04 -7.57
CA GLY A 511 0.55 7.67 -6.38
C GLY A 511 -0.94 7.66 -6.67
N ASP A 512 -1.74 7.06 -5.80
CA ASP A 512 -3.20 7.00 -5.94
C ASP A 512 -3.84 8.32 -5.48
N VAL A 513 -3.83 9.33 -6.35
CA VAL A 513 -4.27 10.70 -6.03
C VAL A 513 -5.80 10.78 -5.94
N ASN A 514 -6.53 9.96 -6.71
CA ASN A 514 -8.00 9.96 -6.65
C ASN A 514 -8.57 8.97 -5.60
N GLY A 515 -7.79 7.99 -5.14
CA GLY A 515 -8.20 6.97 -4.18
C GLY A 515 -8.97 5.81 -4.82
N ASP A 516 -8.88 5.61 -6.13
CA ASP A 516 -9.48 4.48 -6.85
C ASP A 516 -8.59 3.23 -6.80
N GLY A 517 -7.35 3.42 -6.35
CA GLY A 517 -6.38 2.40 -6.11
C GLY A 517 -5.35 2.21 -7.24
N HIS A 518 -5.61 2.72 -8.44
CA HIS A 518 -4.63 2.72 -9.52
C HIS A 518 -3.56 3.78 -9.26
N ALA A 519 -2.34 3.56 -9.76
CA ALA A 519 -1.34 4.63 -9.74
C ALA A 519 -1.74 5.75 -10.71
N ASP A 520 -1.79 6.98 -10.20
CA ASP A 520 -1.95 8.19 -10.98
C ASP A 520 -0.59 8.86 -11.21
N LEU A 521 -0.42 9.43 -12.40
CA LEU A 521 0.84 10.02 -12.82
C LEU A 521 0.81 11.53 -12.66
N ALA A 522 1.59 12.07 -11.72
CA ALA A 522 1.86 13.50 -11.63
C ALA A 522 3.06 13.87 -12.53
N ILE A 523 2.91 14.91 -13.34
CA ILE A 523 3.82 15.32 -14.41
C ILE A 523 4.11 16.82 -14.27
N GLY A 524 5.38 17.17 -14.09
CA GLY A 524 5.82 18.55 -14.02
C GLY A 524 5.96 19.21 -15.39
N VAL A 525 5.48 20.45 -15.50
CA VAL A 525 5.46 21.27 -16.72
C VAL A 525 5.97 22.69 -16.41
N PRO A 526 7.29 22.86 -16.17
CA PRO A 526 7.85 24.11 -15.65
C PRO A 526 7.83 25.29 -16.62
N GLY A 527 7.65 25.05 -17.92
CA GLY A 527 7.54 26.10 -18.93
C GLY A 527 6.12 26.60 -19.17
N GLU A 528 5.11 26.01 -18.52
CA GLU A 528 3.71 26.35 -18.76
C GLU A 528 3.43 27.85 -18.58
N ASP A 529 2.79 28.44 -19.59
CA ASP A 529 2.31 29.82 -19.59
C ASP A 529 0.83 29.86 -19.16
N ASP A 530 0.38 30.96 -18.56
CA ASP A 530 -1.05 31.16 -18.29
C ASP A 530 -1.71 32.16 -19.26
N THR A 531 -3.04 32.21 -19.20
CA THR A 531 -3.84 33.13 -20.03
C THR A 531 -3.74 34.60 -19.62
N ASP A 532 -3.16 34.87 -18.43
CA ASP A 532 -2.96 36.23 -17.92
C ASP A 532 -1.62 36.82 -18.40
N GLY A 533 -0.83 36.03 -19.15
CA GLY A 533 0.42 36.45 -19.78
C GLY A 533 1.66 36.21 -18.93
N ASP A 534 1.56 35.44 -17.83
CA ASP A 534 2.72 35.03 -17.06
C ASP A 534 3.47 33.92 -17.78
N THR A 535 4.62 34.26 -18.37
CA THR A 535 5.46 33.29 -19.08
C THR A 535 6.25 32.42 -18.13
N ASP A 536 6.45 31.13 -18.41
CA ASP A 536 7.18 30.18 -17.57
C ASP A 536 6.64 30.15 -16.12
N ARG A 537 5.33 30.29 -15.95
CA ARG A 537 4.67 30.24 -14.64
C ARG A 537 4.81 28.83 -14.05
N GLY A 538 4.71 27.82 -14.91
CA GLY A 538 4.82 26.41 -14.59
C GLY A 538 3.57 25.84 -13.95
N GLY A 539 3.42 24.52 -14.11
CA GLY A 539 2.29 23.76 -13.61
C GLY A 539 2.60 22.29 -13.39
N VAL A 540 1.58 21.58 -12.92
CA VAL A 540 1.58 20.13 -12.77
C VAL A 540 0.33 19.57 -13.42
N VAL A 541 0.49 18.49 -14.18
CA VAL A 541 -0.59 17.69 -14.76
C VAL A 541 -0.66 16.37 -14.03
N VAL A 542 -1.84 15.95 -13.58
CA VAL A 542 -2.08 14.65 -12.95
C VAL A 542 -3.02 13.86 -13.84
N MET A 543 -2.59 12.67 -14.27
CA MET A 543 -3.34 11.77 -15.14
C MET A 543 -3.75 10.51 -14.38
N TYR A 544 -5.03 10.16 -14.44
CA TYR A 544 -5.58 9.05 -13.66
C TYR A 544 -5.37 7.68 -14.32
N GLY A 545 -4.92 6.71 -13.54
CA GLY A 545 -4.85 5.30 -13.95
C GLY A 545 -6.24 4.67 -14.10
N PRO A 546 -6.39 3.52 -14.78
CA PRO A 546 -5.41 2.86 -15.64
C PRO A 546 -5.38 3.42 -17.07
N ALA A 547 -6.35 4.26 -17.44
CA ALA A 547 -6.50 4.70 -18.83
C ALA A 547 -5.48 5.79 -19.21
N LEU A 548 -5.13 6.68 -18.28
CA LEU A 548 -4.30 7.87 -18.50
C LEU A 548 -4.87 8.83 -19.56
N ASP A 549 -6.20 8.90 -19.64
CA ASP A 549 -6.97 9.73 -20.59
C ASP A 549 -7.90 10.73 -19.89
N THR A 550 -7.83 10.82 -18.57
CA THR A 550 -8.53 11.82 -17.76
C THR A 550 -7.62 12.28 -16.64
N GLY A 551 -7.86 13.48 -16.13
CA GLY A 551 -6.98 14.09 -15.15
C GLY A 551 -7.32 15.54 -14.88
N PHE A 552 -6.42 16.22 -14.17
CA PHE A 552 -6.48 17.65 -13.95
C PHE A 552 -5.09 18.27 -14.08
N SER A 553 -5.03 19.56 -14.38
CA SER A 553 -3.81 20.35 -14.28
C SER A 553 -3.99 21.51 -13.31
N TYR A 554 -2.90 22.00 -12.74
CA TYR A 554 -2.95 23.16 -11.86
C TYR A 554 -1.64 23.95 -11.85
N SER A 555 -1.77 25.24 -11.55
CA SER A 555 -0.71 26.10 -11.01
C SER A 555 -1.18 26.68 -9.66
N THR A 556 -0.29 27.29 -8.88
CA THR A 556 -0.61 27.76 -7.52
C THR A 556 -0.56 29.28 -7.39
N THR A 557 -1.73 29.91 -7.43
CA THR A 557 -1.87 31.35 -7.18
C THR A 557 -1.26 31.75 -5.84
N GLY A 558 -0.50 32.85 -5.84
CA GLY A 558 0.17 33.38 -4.65
C GLY A 558 1.67 33.06 -4.58
N VAL A 559 2.13 32.02 -5.28
CA VAL A 559 3.57 31.69 -5.40
C VAL A 559 4.04 31.46 -6.84
N THR A 560 3.11 31.22 -7.78
CA THR A 560 3.43 31.19 -9.21
C THR A 560 3.15 32.55 -9.86
N GLN A 561 4.12 33.01 -10.64
CA GLN A 561 4.18 34.26 -11.41
C GLN A 561 5.14 34.01 -12.59
N THR A 562 5.31 34.98 -13.50
CA THR A 562 6.32 34.91 -14.57
C THR A 562 7.67 34.37 -14.07
N GLY A 563 8.14 33.26 -14.66
CA GLY A 563 9.40 32.60 -14.35
C GLY A 563 9.42 31.80 -13.05
N ALA A 564 8.27 31.47 -12.47
CA ALA A 564 8.17 30.66 -11.26
C ALA A 564 8.57 29.20 -11.47
N LYS A 565 8.29 28.64 -12.67
CA LYS A 565 8.68 27.29 -13.09
C LYS A 565 8.25 26.18 -12.13
N LEU A 566 7.03 26.27 -11.57
CA LEU A 566 6.44 25.17 -10.78
C LEU A 566 6.40 23.89 -11.62
N GLY A 567 6.56 22.71 -11.02
CA GLY A 567 6.71 21.46 -11.77
C GLY A 567 8.15 21.13 -12.17
N THR A 568 9.15 21.91 -11.71
CA THR A 568 10.56 21.52 -11.89
C THR A 568 10.87 20.24 -11.12
N ALA A 569 10.33 20.10 -9.91
CA ALA A 569 10.33 18.87 -9.14
C ALA A 569 8.90 18.52 -8.71
N VAL A 570 8.58 17.23 -8.70
CA VAL A 570 7.29 16.68 -8.27
C VAL A 570 7.58 15.46 -7.40
N ALA A 571 6.84 15.32 -6.32
CA ALA A 571 6.84 14.13 -5.46
C ALA A 571 5.40 13.88 -4.98
N VAL A 572 5.09 12.62 -4.69
CA VAL A 572 3.74 12.21 -4.28
C VAL A 572 3.82 11.40 -2.99
N GLY A 573 2.84 11.58 -2.11
CA GLY A 573 2.74 10.90 -0.83
C GLY A 573 1.50 11.34 -0.07
N ASP A 574 1.04 10.56 0.90
CA ASP A 574 -0.09 10.95 1.74
C ASP A 574 0.37 11.88 2.85
N PHE A 575 0.34 13.20 2.60
CA PHE A 575 0.86 14.20 3.52
C PHE A 575 -0.13 14.55 4.65
N ASN A 576 -1.39 14.10 4.55
CA ASN A 576 -2.47 14.42 5.48
C ASN A 576 -3.11 13.21 6.17
N GLY A 577 -2.70 11.99 5.81
CA GLY A 577 -3.16 10.71 6.36
C GLY A 577 -4.59 10.36 5.98
N ASP A 578 -5.13 10.89 4.88
CA ASP A 578 -6.51 10.64 4.45
C ASP A 578 -6.68 9.35 3.62
N GLY A 579 -5.58 8.64 3.37
CA GLY A 579 -5.52 7.41 2.60
C GLY A 579 -5.37 7.63 1.09
N LYS A 580 -5.30 8.88 0.63
CA LYS A 580 -5.06 9.25 -0.77
C LYS A 580 -3.71 9.92 -0.91
N ALA A 581 -3.13 9.79 -2.10
CA ALA A 581 -1.86 10.44 -2.37
C ALA A 581 -2.07 11.93 -2.66
N ASP A 582 -1.21 12.77 -2.10
CA ASP A 582 -1.16 14.20 -2.35
C ASP A 582 0.03 14.54 -3.25
N VAL A 583 -0.04 15.67 -3.95
CA VAL A 583 1.00 16.06 -4.91
C VAL A 583 1.79 17.26 -4.38
N PHE A 584 3.08 17.03 -4.12
CA PHE A 584 4.05 18.09 -3.86
C PHE A 584 4.71 18.54 -5.15
N SER A 585 4.90 19.84 -5.33
CA SER A 585 5.70 20.38 -6.41
C SER A 585 6.51 21.60 -5.99
N ALA A 586 7.66 21.81 -6.64
CA ALA A 586 8.51 22.95 -6.43
C ALA A 586 9.07 23.51 -7.75
N GLY A 587 9.33 24.82 -7.74
CA GLY A 587 9.80 25.59 -8.90
C GLY A 587 11.06 26.41 -8.65
N THR A 588 11.82 26.63 -9.72
CA THR A 588 13.15 27.26 -9.68
C THR A 588 13.14 28.78 -9.64
N GLY A 589 11.97 29.41 -9.74
CA GLY A 589 11.82 30.86 -9.81
C GLY A 589 12.48 31.63 -8.67
N LYS A 590 12.29 32.96 -8.62
CA LYS A 590 12.97 33.84 -7.65
C LYS A 590 12.80 33.32 -6.21
N GLY A 591 13.92 32.93 -5.59
CA GLY A 591 13.97 32.36 -4.24
C GLY A 591 13.44 30.94 -4.09
N GLY A 592 12.88 30.35 -5.16
CA GLY A 592 12.19 29.07 -5.21
C GLY A 592 10.77 29.13 -4.63
N ASN A 593 9.85 28.38 -5.23
CA ASN A 593 8.48 28.20 -4.73
C ASN A 593 8.17 26.71 -4.52
N TRP A 594 7.14 26.44 -3.72
CA TRP A 594 6.61 25.09 -3.52
C TRP A 594 5.11 25.12 -3.23
N ASN A 595 4.45 24.00 -3.52
CA ASN A 595 3.11 23.70 -3.07
C ASN A 595 2.94 22.22 -2.72
N ALA A 596 1.93 21.91 -1.93
CA ALA A 596 1.41 20.57 -1.70
C ALA A 596 -0.11 20.64 -1.88
N ARG A 597 -0.63 19.98 -2.91
CA ARG A 597 -2.05 19.95 -3.24
C ARG A 597 -2.64 18.63 -2.76
N HIS A 598 -3.59 18.73 -1.83
CA HIS A 598 -4.32 17.60 -1.29
C HIS A 598 -5.46 17.17 -2.21
N THR A 599 -5.94 15.95 -1.98
CA THR A 599 -7.19 15.51 -2.60
C THR A 599 -8.34 16.46 -2.22
N GLY A 600 -9.20 16.82 -3.19
CA GLY A 600 -10.24 17.85 -3.01
C GLY A 600 -9.76 19.30 -3.24
N GLY A 601 -8.47 19.51 -3.50
CA GLY A 601 -7.93 20.78 -4.00
C GLY A 601 -7.39 21.75 -2.94
N ALA A 602 -7.50 21.42 -1.65
CA ALA A 602 -6.83 22.17 -0.60
C ALA A 602 -5.32 22.21 -0.85
N THR A 603 -4.69 23.38 -0.76
CA THR A 603 -3.28 23.54 -1.14
C THR A 603 -2.51 24.29 -0.07
N LYS A 604 -1.39 23.72 0.40
CA LYS A 604 -0.35 24.42 1.16
C LYS A 604 0.71 24.92 0.20
N TYR A 605 1.29 26.10 0.44
CA TYR A 605 2.29 26.66 -0.47
C TYR A 605 3.17 27.70 0.21
N GLY A 606 4.30 28.02 -0.42
CA GLY A 606 5.19 29.08 0.04
C GLY A 606 6.45 29.22 -0.80
N THR A 607 7.44 29.93 -0.26
CA THR A 607 8.77 30.08 -0.88
C THR A 607 9.82 29.22 -0.19
N LEU A 608 10.85 28.82 -0.94
CA LEU A 608 12.00 28.09 -0.38
C LEU A 608 12.94 29.04 0.35
N THR A 609 13.15 30.25 -0.17
CA THR A 609 13.99 31.28 0.44
C THR A 609 13.45 32.68 0.16
N GLY A 610 13.99 33.69 0.85
CA GLY A 610 13.75 35.11 0.55
C GLY A 610 14.69 35.70 -0.51
N ALA A 611 15.45 34.87 -1.23
CA ALA A 611 16.42 35.36 -2.22
C ALA A 611 15.71 35.88 -3.48
N THR A 612 16.32 36.87 -4.14
CA THR A 612 15.75 37.50 -5.36
C THR A 612 16.18 36.81 -6.66
N GLY A 613 17.19 35.94 -6.60
CA GLY A 613 17.66 35.14 -7.73
C GLY A 613 16.99 33.76 -7.78
N SER A 614 17.04 33.11 -8.93
CA SER A 614 16.53 31.75 -9.11
C SER A 614 17.41 30.71 -8.40
N VAL A 615 16.75 29.68 -7.88
CA VAL A 615 17.42 28.46 -7.41
C VAL A 615 17.57 27.47 -8.58
N ALA A 616 18.30 26.37 -8.39
CA ALA A 616 18.53 25.38 -9.46
C ALA A 616 18.57 23.94 -8.91
N TYR A 617 18.50 22.95 -9.81
CA TYR A 617 18.66 21.52 -9.50
C TYR A 617 17.75 21.03 -8.37
N LEU A 618 16.45 21.35 -8.49
CA LEU A 618 15.46 20.84 -7.58
C LEU A 618 15.28 19.34 -7.82
N ASP A 619 15.25 18.58 -6.74
CA ASP A 619 14.86 17.18 -6.75
C ASP A 619 14.21 16.85 -5.40
N ALA A 620 13.19 16.00 -5.39
CA ALA A 620 12.36 15.75 -4.21
C ALA A 620 12.14 14.26 -4.00
N ALA A 621 12.29 13.82 -2.76
CA ALA A 621 11.95 12.47 -2.34
C ALA A 621 10.88 12.51 -1.23
N SER A 622 9.92 11.60 -1.33
CA SER A 622 8.87 11.35 -0.34
C SER A 622 9.27 10.16 0.55
N GLY A 623 8.95 10.23 1.83
CA GLY A 623 9.20 9.15 2.81
C GLY A 623 8.71 9.54 4.20
N ASP A 624 8.62 8.60 5.13
CA ASP A 624 8.26 8.88 6.53
C ASP A 624 9.54 8.95 7.40
N PHE A 625 10.15 10.13 7.45
CA PHE A 625 11.47 10.32 8.08
C PHE A 625 11.42 10.33 9.61
N ASN A 626 10.23 10.49 10.21
CA ASN A 626 10.01 10.56 11.66
C ASN A 626 9.03 9.53 12.19
N ARG A 627 8.55 8.63 11.34
CA ARG A 627 7.67 7.51 11.68
C ARG A 627 6.38 7.97 12.35
N ASP A 628 5.84 9.10 11.90
CA ASP A 628 4.60 9.65 12.43
C ASP A 628 3.37 9.25 11.61
N GLY A 629 3.56 8.44 10.57
CA GLY A 629 2.52 7.91 9.69
C GLY A 629 2.25 8.77 8.47
N TYR A 630 2.61 10.06 8.51
CA TYR A 630 2.43 10.97 7.38
C TYR A 630 3.65 10.92 6.47
N ALA A 631 3.42 11.03 5.16
CA ALA A 631 4.53 11.24 4.25
C ALA A 631 5.15 12.63 4.48
N ASP A 632 6.47 12.69 4.46
CA ASP A 632 7.29 13.90 4.48
C ASP A 632 7.92 14.13 3.10
N ILE A 633 8.52 15.32 2.89
CA ILE A 633 9.34 15.61 1.71
C ILE A 633 10.74 16.06 2.12
N ALA A 634 11.74 15.47 1.48
CA ALA A 634 13.09 16.00 1.41
C ALA A 634 13.30 16.65 0.03
N LEU A 635 13.45 17.97 0.00
CA LEU A 635 13.69 18.73 -1.24
C LEU A 635 15.15 19.20 -1.29
N ASN A 636 15.90 18.68 -2.25
CA ASN A 636 17.21 19.20 -2.63
C ASN A 636 17.07 20.43 -3.54
N TYR A 637 17.94 21.44 -3.39
CA TYR A 637 18.15 22.50 -4.39
C TYR A 637 19.50 23.19 -4.22
N ARG A 638 20.00 23.83 -5.29
CA ARG A 638 21.13 24.77 -5.23
C ARG A 638 20.63 26.20 -5.04
N ASP A 639 21.13 26.87 -4.01
CA ASP A 639 20.80 28.26 -3.71
C ASP A 639 21.47 29.26 -4.67
N THR A 640 21.13 30.54 -4.53
CA THR A 640 21.68 31.64 -5.36
C THR A 640 23.16 31.91 -5.12
N GLY A 641 23.72 31.41 -4.01
CA GLY A 641 25.16 31.44 -3.72
C GLY A 641 25.93 30.28 -4.34
N GLY A 642 25.24 29.35 -5.02
CA GLY A 642 25.83 28.17 -5.63
C GLY A 642 25.98 26.99 -4.67
N ILE A 643 25.41 27.05 -3.47
CA ILE A 643 25.53 25.99 -2.45
C ILE A 643 24.29 25.10 -2.47
N GLY A 644 24.50 23.79 -2.45
CA GLY A 644 23.44 22.79 -2.30
C GLY A 644 22.80 22.85 -0.91
N ARG A 645 21.48 22.76 -0.85
CA ARG A 645 20.63 22.76 0.35
C ARG A 645 19.65 21.59 0.28
N VAL A 646 19.23 21.11 1.45
CA VAL A 646 18.11 20.17 1.57
C VAL A 646 17.10 20.74 2.57
N VAL A 647 15.82 20.78 2.20
CA VAL A 647 14.71 21.21 3.05
C VAL A 647 13.92 19.99 3.48
N ARG A 648 13.58 19.88 4.76
CA ARG A 648 12.55 18.97 5.23
C ARG A 648 11.21 19.69 5.26
N PHE A 649 10.20 19.02 4.72
CA PHE A 649 8.81 19.30 4.97
C PHE A 649 8.20 18.14 5.75
N ALA A 650 7.42 18.44 6.77
CA ALA A 650 6.76 17.45 7.61
C ALA A 650 5.27 17.33 7.27
N GLY A 651 4.80 16.11 7.10
CA GLY A 651 3.38 15.77 7.00
C GLY A 651 2.67 15.95 8.35
N SER A 652 1.35 16.06 8.31
CA SER A 652 0.48 16.12 9.49
C SER A 652 -0.97 15.99 9.05
N ALA A 653 -1.91 15.76 9.97
CA ALA A 653 -3.35 15.82 9.65
C ALA A 653 -3.81 17.12 8.94
N SER A 654 -3.03 18.20 9.01
CA SER A 654 -3.32 19.47 8.33
C SER A 654 -2.62 19.65 6.98
N GLY A 655 -1.89 18.62 6.54
CA GLY A 655 -1.04 18.60 5.36
C GLY A 655 0.42 18.96 5.64
N LEU A 656 1.15 19.16 4.54
CA LEU A 656 2.59 19.35 4.52
C LEU A 656 3.00 20.75 5.01
N THR A 657 4.00 20.83 5.89
CA THR A 657 4.57 22.09 6.39
C THR A 657 6.08 22.14 6.24
N LYS A 658 6.62 23.28 5.85
CA LYS A 658 8.07 23.47 5.74
C LYS A 658 8.72 23.60 7.11
N VAL A 659 9.52 22.61 7.51
CA VAL A 659 10.20 22.60 8.81
C VAL A 659 11.46 23.46 8.76
N GLY A 660 12.29 23.29 7.73
CA GLY A 660 13.53 24.05 7.59
C GLY A 660 14.58 23.38 6.74
N VAL A 661 15.70 24.07 6.58
CA VAL A 661 16.89 23.56 5.88
C VAL A 661 17.69 22.71 6.87
N ILE A 662 18.02 21.48 6.50
CA ILE A 662 18.86 20.60 7.32
C ILE A 662 20.33 21.02 7.23
N SER A 663 21.15 20.59 8.19
CA SER A 663 22.56 21.00 8.30
C SER A 663 23.48 20.43 7.21
N VAL A 664 23.10 19.30 6.62
CA VAL A 664 23.86 18.66 5.54
C VAL A 664 23.68 19.45 4.24
N LYS A 665 24.77 19.67 3.51
CA LYS A 665 24.71 20.32 2.19
C LYS A 665 24.03 19.40 1.18
N GLY A 666 23.19 19.99 0.34
CA GLY A 666 22.58 19.30 -0.80
C GLY A 666 23.57 19.03 -1.94
N GLY A 667 23.03 18.56 -3.05
CA GLY A 667 23.71 18.37 -4.32
C GLY A 667 22.72 18.53 -5.47
N ARG A 668 22.51 17.49 -6.28
CA ARG A 668 21.65 17.54 -7.48
C ARG A 668 20.55 16.50 -7.53
N SER A 669 20.61 15.48 -6.69
CA SER A 669 19.60 14.43 -6.61
C SER A 669 19.39 13.98 -5.17
N VAL A 670 18.21 13.44 -4.86
CA VAL A 670 17.85 12.89 -3.56
C VAL A 670 16.92 11.69 -3.70
N ALA A 671 17.17 10.63 -2.93
CA ALA A 671 16.28 9.48 -2.81
C ALA A 671 16.00 9.18 -1.33
N ALA A 672 14.87 8.55 -1.04
CA ALA A 672 14.45 8.16 0.30
C ALA A 672 14.30 6.64 0.40
N GLY A 673 14.52 6.10 1.61
CA GLY A 673 14.28 4.70 1.94
C GLY A 673 14.98 4.30 3.24
N ASP A 674 14.55 3.21 3.86
CA ASP A 674 15.17 2.68 5.08
C ASP A 674 16.44 1.87 4.75
N PHE A 675 17.57 2.55 4.55
CA PHE A 675 18.85 1.92 4.19
C PHE A 675 19.47 1.12 5.35
N ASN A 676 18.97 1.31 6.58
CA ASN A 676 19.53 0.72 7.79
C ASN A 676 18.58 -0.21 8.58
N GLY A 677 17.33 -0.35 8.14
CA GLY A 677 16.34 -1.28 8.67
C GLY A 677 15.81 -0.89 10.05
N ASN A 678 15.87 0.39 10.43
CA ASN A 678 15.40 0.87 11.74
C ASN A 678 13.93 1.30 11.73
N GLY A 679 13.28 1.30 10.57
CA GLY A 679 11.89 1.68 10.36
C GLY A 679 11.64 3.19 10.28
N TYR A 680 12.67 4.02 10.17
CA TYR A 680 12.57 5.40 9.72
C TYR A 680 13.11 5.47 8.29
N ASP A 681 12.42 6.16 7.40
CA ASP A 681 13.04 6.44 6.10
C ASP A 681 14.25 7.36 6.31
N ASP A 682 15.34 7.03 5.63
CA ASP A 682 16.54 7.84 5.53
C ASP A 682 16.52 8.58 4.19
N ILE A 683 17.49 9.47 3.97
CA ILE A 683 17.73 10.05 2.64
C ILE A 683 19.16 9.82 2.17
N VAL A 684 19.33 9.72 0.86
CA VAL A 684 20.63 9.74 0.20
C VAL A 684 20.69 10.92 -0.76
N ILE A 685 21.70 11.77 -0.58
CA ILE A 685 21.91 12.98 -1.36
C ILE A 685 23.04 12.71 -2.36
N GLY A 686 22.76 12.88 -3.65
CA GLY A 686 23.76 12.83 -4.71
C GLY A 686 24.48 14.18 -4.85
N GLN A 687 25.80 14.19 -4.64
CA GLN A 687 26.64 15.39 -4.53
C GLN A 687 27.77 15.36 -5.57
N PRO A 688 27.47 15.60 -6.84
CA PRO A 688 28.43 15.41 -7.94
C PRO A 688 29.57 16.43 -7.98
N TYR A 689 29.45 17.59 -7.32
CA TYR A 689 30.42 18.68 -7.46
C TYR A 689 30.88 19.27 -6.13
N THR A 690 32.21 19.41 -6.00
CA THR A 690 32.88 20.04 -4.86
C THR A 690 32.45 21.48 -4.63
N SER A 691 32.18 22.25 -5.69
CA SER A 691 31.78 23.66 -5.58
C SER A 691 30.42 23.86 -4.89
N GLU A 692 29.51 22.89 -5.00
CA GLU A 692 28.14 22.98 -4.47
C GLU A 692 28.05 22.45 -3.04
N SER A 693 28.83 21.42 -2.72
CA SER A 693 28.68 20.62 -1.50
C SER A 693 29.96 20.44 -0.69
N GLY A 694 31.14 20.71 -1.27
CA GLY A 694 32.43 20.29 -0.71
C GLY A 694 32.72 18.80 -0.90
N ALA A 695 31.99 18.11 -1.78
CA ALA A 695 32.18 16.70 -2.11
C ALA A 695 33.58 16.38 -2.66
N ALA A 696 33.92 15.08 -2.65
CA ALA A 696 35.07 14.53 -3.35
C ALA A 696 35.09 14.94 -4.84
N SER A 697 36.28 14.95 -5.45
CA SER A 697 36.48 15.52 -6.80
C SER A 697 35.67 14.82 -7.90
N GLY A 698 35.43 13.50 -7.77
CA GLY A 698 34.56 12.72 -8.66
C GLY A 698 33.11 12.66 -8.24
N GLY A 699 32.71 13.45 -7.25
CA GLY A 699 31.39 13.37 -6.64
C GLY A 699 31.31 12.32 -5.54
N GLN A 700 30.16 12.27 -4.88
CA GLN A 700 29.87 11.36 -3.79
C GLN A 700 28.36 11.23 -3.59
N ILE A 701 27.95 10.23 -2.81
CA ILE A 701 26.63 10.15 -2.19
C ILE A 701 26.77 10.25 -0.67
N THR A 702 25.77 10.84 -0.01
CA THR A 702 25.72 10.94 1.45
C THR A 702 24.38 10.48 1.98
N MET A 703 24.38 9.42 2.81
CA MET A 703 23.23 8.91 3.54
C MET A 703 23.06 9.65 4.86
N VAL A 704 21.90 10.28 5.06
CA VAL A 704 21.50 10.99 6.28
C VAL A 704 20.35 10.23 6.93
N LEU A 705 20.47 9.98 8.23
CA LEU A 705 19.57 9.08 8.94
C LEU A 705 18.27 9.77 9.38
N GLY A 706 17.15 9.07 9.21
CA GLY A 706 15.86 9.37 9.82
C GLY A 706 15.85 9.06 11.32
N THR A 707 14.97 9.73 12.05
CA THR A 707 14.80 9.67 13.51
C THR A 707 13.42 10.19 13.86
N SER A 708 12.95 9.98 15.09
CA SER A 708 11.69 10.55 15.58
C SER A 708 11.57 12.09 15.51
N SER A 709 12.67 12.81 15.25
CA SER A 709 12.69 14.27 15.06
C SER A 709 12.88 14.72 13.61
N GLY A 710 12.89 13.79 12.64
CA GLY A 710 13.31 14.02 11.26
C GLY A 710 14.74 13.51 11.06
N PHE A 711 15.70 14.37 10.75
CA PHE A 711 17.05 13.92 10.36
C PHE A 711 18.13 14.12 11.43
N THR A 712 19.13 13.23 11.44
CA THR A 712 20.37 13.38 12.22
C THR A 712 21.62 13.17 11.36
N THR A 713 22.68 13.94 11.67
CA THR A 713 24.00 13.74 11.07
C THR A 713 24.86 12.75 11.85
N THR A 714 24.45 12.40 13.08
CA THR A 714 25.16 11.40 13.88
C THR A 714 24.96 10.04 13.23
N GLY A 715 26.05 9.42 12.76
CA GLY A 715 25.97 8.16 12.05
C GLY A 715 25.70 8.28 10.54
N MET A 716 25.73 9.50 9.98
CA MET A 716 25.73 9.74 8.53
C MET A 716 26.88 8.97 7.83
N ARG A 717 26.68 8.58 6.57
CA ARG A 717 27.71 7.92 5.75
C ARG A 717 27.94 8.70 4.45
N THR A 718 29.19 8.94 4.12
CA THR A 718 29.59 9.51 2.82
C THR A 718 30.39 8.46 2.06
N ILE A 719 30.04 8.26 0.80
CA ILE A 719 30.62 7.24 -0.07
C ILE A 719 30.96 7.87 -1.42
N HIS A 720 32.15 7.57 -1.92
CA HIS A 720 32.67 8.00 -3.23
C HIS A 720 33.49 6.87 -3.86
N GLN A 721 33.88 6.94 -5.13
CA GLN A 721 34.63 5.87 -5.82
C GLN A 721 35.95 5.47 -5.12
N ASN A 722 36.64 6.41 -4.46
CA ASN A 722 37.83 6.08 -3.66
C ASN A 722 37.52 5.43 -2.28
N THR A 723 36.25 5.16 -1.95
CA THR A 723 35.85 4.45 -0.72
C THR A 723 36.13 2.97 -0.88
N THR A 724 36.66 2.31 0.15
CA THR A 724 37.00 0.88 0.09
C THR A 724 35.79 0.02 -0.32
N GLY A 725 35.97 -0.80 -1.36
CA GLY A 725 34.95 -1.71 -1.90
C GLY A 725 34.14 -1.14 -3.06
N VAL A 726 34.22 0.17 -3.30
CA VAL A 726 33.54 0.81 -4.44
C VAL A 726 34.34 0.58 -5.72
N PRO A 727 33.73 0.08 -6.81
CA PRO A 727 34.39 -0.06 -8.10
C PRO A 727 34.76 1.29 -8.74
N GLY A 728 35.77 1.28 -9.61
CA GLY A 728 36.26 2.48 -10.31
C GLY A 728 37.32 3.25 -9.51
N GLY A 729 37.69 4.43 -10.01
CA GLY A 729 38.60 5.36 -9.35
C GLY A 729 38.01 6.77 -9.39
N GLY A 730 38.05 7.51 -8.29
CA GLY A 730 37.44 8.84 -8.26
C GLY A 730 38.35 9.89 -8.90
N GLU A 731 37.86 10.48 -9.98
CA GLU A 731 38.54 11.41 -10.89
C GLU A 731 37.73 12.71 -11.03
N ALA A 732 38.38 13.81 -11.40
CA ALA A 732 37.69 15.10 -11.47
C ALA A 732 36.78 15.16 -12.71
N GLY A 733 35.47 14.98 -12.52
CA GLY A 733 34.51 15.06 -13.62
C GLY A 733 33.46 13.96 -13.61
N ASP A 734 33.73 12.84 -12.94
CA ASP A 734 32.90 11.62 -12.96
C ASP A 734 31.46 11.88 -12.54
N ALA A 735 31.31 12.85 -11.62
CA ALA A 735 30.04 13.36 -11.16
C ALA A 735 29.15 12.27 -10.55
N LEU A 736 29.72 11.38 -9.75
CA LEU A 736 28.99 10.40 -8.95
C LEU A 736 27.93 11.10 -8.08
N GLY A 737 26.70 10.59 -8.14
CA GLY A 737 25.53 11.19 -7.50
C GLY A 737 24.84 12.23 -8.37
N SER A 738 25.11 12.27 -9.68
CA SER A 738 24.32 13.09 -10.62
C SER A 738 22.85 12.69 -10.64
N SER A 739 22.59 11.39 -10.47
CA SER A 739 21.27 10.80 -10.26
C SER A 739 21.38 9.76 -9.15
N VAL A 740 20.34 9.62 -8.33
CA VAL A 740 20.23 8.56 -7.31
C VAL A 740 18.81 8.00 -7.30
N SER A 741 18.68 6.72 -7.01
CA SER A 741 17.40 6.05 -6.78
C SER A 741 17.57 4.98 -5.70
N ALA A 742 16.48 4.67 -4.99
CA ALA A 742 16.47 3.72 -3.89
C ALA A 742 15.48 2.59 -4.14
N GLY A 743 15.83 1.38 -3.71
CA GLY A 743 14.98 0.19 -3.79
C GLY A 743 15.73 -1.04 -3.28
N ASP A 744 15.03 -2.05 -2.77
CA ASP A 744 15.66 -3.28 -2.26
C ASP A 744 15.92 -4.26 -3.43
N PHE A 745 17.14 -4.28 -3.96
CA PHE A 745 17.50 -5.14 -5.10
C PHE A 745 17.63 -6.61 -4.68
N ASN A 746 17.88 -6.86 -3.39
CA ASN A 746 18.35 -8.16 -2.91
C ASN A 746 17.37 -8.86 -1.96
N ARG A 747 16.29 -8.18 -1.62
CA ARG A 747 15.20 -8.62 -0.76
C ARG A 747 15.68 -9.00 0.65
N ASP A 748 16.65 -8.26 1.18
CA ASP A 748 17.12 -8.42 2.56
C ASP A 748 16.40 -7.50 3.55
N GLY A 749 15.51 -6.63 3.06
CA GLY A 749 14.73 -5.70 3.88
C GLY A 749 15.46 -4.40 4.18
N TYR A 750 16.61 -4.14 3.56
CA TYR A 750 17.26 -2.84 3.58
C TYR A 750 17.11 -2.20 2.20
N ALA A 751 16.79 -0.90 2.14
CA ALA A 751 16.84 -0.19 0.87
C ALA A 751 18.30 -0.18 0.35
N ASP A 752 18.47 -0.32 -0.96
CA ASP A 752 19.75 -0.16 -1.64
C ASP A 752 19.73 1.14 -2.47
N VAL A 753 20.89 1.58 -2.97
CA VAL A 753 21.01 2.80 -3.78
C VAL A 753 21.68 2.51 -5.11
N LEU A 754 21.08 2.96 -6.20
CA LEU A 754 21.75 3.09 -7.49
C LEU A 754 22.14 4.56 -7.67
N ALA A 755 23.41 4.83 -7.97
CA ALA A 755 23.91 6.18 -8.22
C ALA A 755 24.63 6.26 -9.57
N GLY A 756 24.33 7.31 -10.34
CA GLY A 756 24.97 7.59 -11.62
C GLY A 756 26.26 8.42 -11.48
N ALA A 757 27.28 8.05 -12.26
CA ALA A 757 28.51 8.80 -12.51
C ALA A 757 28.67 9.01 -14.04
N PRO A 758 27.85 9.88 -14.65
CA PRO A 758 27.80 10.03 -16.11
C PRO A 758 29.07 10.65 -16.72
N GLY A 759 30.00 11.16 -15.93
CA GLY A 759 31.28 11.67 -16.40
C GLY A 759 32.42 10.65 -16.33
N GLU A 760 32.17 9.42 -15.87
CA GLU A 760 33.23 8.41 -15.70
C GLU A 760 33.93 8.12 -17.03
N ASP A 761 35.25 8.12 -17.01
CA ASP A 761 36.11 7.75 -18.13
C ASP A 761 36.34 6.23 -18.15
N LEU A 762 36.06 5.57 -19.28
CA LEU A 762 36.30 4.13 -19.43
C LEU A 762 37.46 3.88 -20.40
N THR A 763 38.58 3.39 -19.88
CA THR A 763 39.78 3.09 -20.69
C THR A 763 39.83 1.63 -21.13
N ARG A 764 39.91 1.41 -22.46
CA ARG A 764 40.13 0.09 -23.07
C ARG A 764 41.40 0.09 -23.91
N SER A 765 42.30 -0.86 -23.69
CA SER A 765 43.43 -1.17 -24.60
C SER A 765 44.10 0.09 -25.17
N ASP A 766 44.43 1.02 -24.28
CA ASP A 766 45.10 2.31 -24.55
C ASP A 766 44.24 3.44 -25.18
N ALA A 767 42.93 3.27 -25.31
CA ALA A 767 41.98 4.31 -25.73
C ALA A 767 41.00 4.68 -24.61
N ASN A 768 41.05 5.95 -24.19
CA ASN A 768 40.10 6.50 -23.21
C ASN A 768 38.77 6.87 -23.90
N ARG A 769 37.65 6.34 -23.40
CA ARG A 769 36.30 6.78 -23.76
C ARG A 769 35.86 7.78 -22.71
N LYS A 770 36.08 9.05 -23.05
CA LYS A 770 35.86 10.15 -22.13
C LYS A 770 34.37 10.35 -21.87
N ASP A 771 33.98 10.60 -20.63
CA ASP A 771 32.60 10.88 -20.24
C ASP A 771 31.61 9.78 -20.72
N ALA A 772 32.08 8.52 -20.76
CA ALA A 772 31.29 7.36 -21.16
C ALA A 772 30.22 7.02 -20.11
N GLY A 773 30.58 7.14 -18.83
CA GLY A 773 29.68 7.01 -17.70
C GLY A 773 29.60 5.61 -17.09
N GLN A 774 29.13 5.58 -15.86
CA GLN A 774 28.90 4.36 -15.07
C GLN A 774 27.70 4.56 -14.13
N ALA A 775 27.04 3.48 -13.74
CA ALA A 775 26.13 3.43 -12.61
C ALA A 775 26.67 2.47 -11.54
N ILE A 776 26.56 2.83 -10.25
CA ILE A 776 27.06 2.04 -9.14
C ILE A 776 25.92 1.74 -8.17
N LEU A 777 25.68 0.44 -7.93
CA LEU A 777 24.74 -0.08 -6.94
C LEU A 777 25.43 -0.25 -5.60
N PHE A 778 24.93 0.39 -4.56
CA PHE A 778 25.40 0.32 -3.17
C PHE A 778 24.36 -0.39 -2.32
N ARG A 779 24.82 -1.30 -1.47
CA ARG A 779 23.91 -2.14 -0.67
C ARG A 779 23.59 -1.52 0.68
N GLY A 780 22.31 -1.58 1.04
CA GLY A 780 21.82 -1.35 2.38
C GLY A 780 22.32 -2.41 3.36
N SER A 781 22.32 -2.08 4.64
CA SER A 781 22.61 -3.02 5.71
C SER A 781 22.23 -2.41 7.05
N SER A 782 22.17 -3.20 8.12
CA SER A 782 22.01 -2.66 9.49
C SER A 782 23.00 -1.56 9.91
N SER A 783 24.13 -1.40 9.20
CA SER A 783 25.11 -0.31 9.43
C SER A 783 24.91 0.91 8.51
N GLY A 784 23.85 0.89 7.70
CA GLY A 784 23.60 1.79 6.57
C GLY A 784 24.41 1.43 5.33
N LEU A 785 24.54 2.39 4.42
CA LEU A 785 25.32 2.24 3.20
C LEU A 785 26.83 2.16 3.47
N THR A 786 27.50 1.27 2.75
CA THR A 786 28.96 1.14 2.70
C THR A 786 29.42 0.84 1.27
N GLY A 787 30.73 0.82 1.03
CA GLY A 787 31.27 0.31 -0.24
C GLY A 787 31.28 -1.22 -0.36
N SER A 788 30.91 -1.96 0.69
CA SER A 788 31.02 -3.42 0.71
C SER A 788 30.00 -4.07 -0.23
N GLY A 789 30.49 -4.78 -1.25
CA GLY A 789 29.64 -5.44 -2.24
C GLY A 789 28.93 -4.47 -3.18
N ALA A 790 29.47 -3.26 -3.35
CA ALA A 790 29.01 -2.34 -4.39
C ALA A 790 29.31 -2.92 -5.78
N LEU A 791 28.41 -2.71 -6.73
CA LEU A 791 28.49 -3.24 -8.09
C LEU A 791 28.49 -2.08 -9.09
N GLY A 792 29.54 -1.96 -9.89
CA GLY A 792 29.65 -0.97 -10.97
C GLY A 792 29.19 -1.57 -12.29
N VAL A 793 28.40 -0.83 -13.04
CA VAL A 793 27.80 -1.24 -14.31
C VAL A 793 27.99 -0.14 -15.36
N SER A 794 28.39 -0.53 -16.55
CA SER A 794 28.51 0.33 -17.73
C SER A 794 28.25 -0.49 -19.01
N GLN A 795 28.18 0.17 -20.17
CA GLN A 795 28.07 -0.51 -21.47
C GLN A 795 29.26 -1.43 -21.79
N ASP A 796 30.38 -1.33 -21.07
CA ASP A 796 31.53 -2.25 -21.17
C ASP A 796 31.38 -3.51 -20.30
N THR A 797 30.35 -3.58 -19.47
CA THR A 797 30.11 -4.74 -18.59
C THR A 797 29.70 -5.95 -19.42
N SER A 798 30.37 -7.09 -19.21
CA SER A 798 30.12 -8.30 -19.99
C SER A 798 28.66 -8.76 -19.85
N GLY A 799 28.00 -8.97 -20.99
CA GLY A 799 26.59 -9.36 -21.06
C GLY A 799 25.64 -8.19 -21.33
N ILE A 800 26.08 -6.96 -21.11
CA ILE A 800 25.29 -5.77 -21.41
C ILE A 800 25.36 -5.44 -22.91
N PRO A 801 24.23 -5.22 -23.59
CA PRO A 801 24.21 -4.85 -25.00
C PRO A 801 24.58 -3.39 -25.22
N GLY A 802 25.10 -3.10 -26.40
CA GLY A 802 25.59 -1.76 -26.78
C GLY A 802 27.11 -1.74 -26.92
N SER A 803 27.66 -0.56 -27.16
CA SER A 803 29.11 -0.34 -27.19
C SER A 803 29.41 1.01 -26.58
N THR A 804 30.32 1.05 -25.62
CA THR A 804 30.73 2.29 -24.99
C THR A 804 31.41 3.22 -25.99
N GLU A 805 30.98 4.48 -26.00
CA GLU A 805 31.45 5.58 -26.82
C GLU A 805 31.73 6.81 -25.93
N SER A 806 32.50 7.77 -26.46
CA SER A 806 32.83 8.96 -25.67
C SER A 806 31.60 9.87 -25.62
N GLY A 807 31.14 10.20 -24.41
CA GLY A 807 30.03 11.12 -24.19
C GLY A 807 28.65 10.46 -24.08
N ASP A 808 28.55 9.12 -23.99
CA ASP A 808 27.27 8.42 -23.81
C ASP A 808 26.58 8.78 -22.50
N ARG A 809 27.39 9.10 -21.49
CA ARG A 809 26.94 9.57 -20.17
C ARG A 809 25.99 8.57 -19.50
N PHE A 810 26.35 7.29 -19.57
CA PHE A 810 25.66 6.22 -18.88
C PHE A 810 25.55 6.51 -17.38
N GLY A 811 24.34 6.38 -16.80
CA GLY A 811 24.06 6.83 -15.43
C GLY A 811 23.53 8.26 -15.33
N SER A 812 23.24 8.92 -16.47
CA SER A 812 22.61 10.25 -16.48
C SER A 812 21.26 10.30 -15.76
N ALA A 813 20.49 9.22 -15.79
CA ALA A 813 19.33 8.96 -14.93
C ALA A 813 19.35 7.50 -14.49
N VAL A 814 18.83 7.21 -13.29
CA VAL A 814 18.81 5.85 -12.73
C VAL A 814 17.49 5.61 -12.00
N THR A 815 16.99 4.37 -12.02
CA THR A 815 15.90 3.94 -11.16
C THR A 815 16.09 2.50 -10.67
N LEU A 816 15.66 2.26 -9.43
CA LEU A 816 15.51 0.95 -8.79
C LEU A 816 14.03 0.69 -8.55
N ALA A 817 13.45 -0.27 -9.27
CA ALA A 817 12.03 -0.61 -9.16
C ALA A 817 11.79 -2.09 -9.47
N ASP A 818 10.81 -2.71 -8.81
CA ASP A 818 10.43 -4.11 -9.06
C ASP A 818 9.53 -4.21 -10.31
N LEU A 819 10.16 -4.08 -11.48
CA LEU A 819 9.51 -4.11 -12.79
C LEU A 819 9.12 -5.55 -13.20
N SER A 820 9.58 -6.54 -12.45
CA SER A 820 9.37 -7.96 -12.72
C SER A 820 8.40 -8.68 -11.76
N GLY A 821 8.08 -8.07 -10.62
CA GLY A 821 7.14 -8.58 -9.62
C GLY A 821 7.72 -9.65 -8.69
N TYR A 822 9.05 -9.84 -8.70
CA TYR A 822 9.71 -10.86 -7.87
C TYR A 822 10.05 -10.35 -6.45
N GLY A 823 9.68 -9.11 -6.14
CA GLY A 823 9.96 -8.44 -4.88
C GLY A 823 11.41 -7.97 -4.75
N ARG A 824 12.08 -7.73 -5.88
CA ARG A 824 13.46 -7.24 -5.97
C ARG A 824 13.49 -6.08 -6.94
N ALA A 825 14.18 -5.01 -6.58
CA ALA A 825 14.38 -3.89 -7.50
C ALA A 825 15.32 -4.28 -8.66
N ASP A 826 14.83 -4.04 -9.87
CA ASP A 826 15.59 -4.10 -11.11
C ASP A 826 16.25 -2.75 -11.39
N LEU A 827 17.34 -2.75 -12.16
CA LEU A 827 18.09 -1.54 -12.49
C LEU A 827 17.64 -1.03 -13.85
N THR A 828 17.30 0.25 -13.92
CA THR A 828 17.13 0.94 -15.20
C THR A 828 18.05 2.15 -15.25
N VAL A 829 18.79 2.30 -16.35
CA VAL A 829 19.84 3.31 -16.48
C VAL A 829 19.71 4.05 -17.81
N GLY A 830 19.68 5.38 -17.76
CA GLY A 830 19.71 6.25 -18.92
C GLY A 830 21.13 6.60 -19.36
N ALA A 831 21.35 6.60 -20.68
CA ALA A 831 22.53 7.14 -21.34
C ALA A 831 22.09 8.26 -22.29
N GLU A 832 22.04 9.49 -21.78
CA GLU A 832 21.50 10.65 -22.51
C GLU A 832 22.30 11.05 -23.76
N GLY A 833 23.56 10.63 -23.85
CA GLY A 833 24.48 11.03 -24.91
C GLY A 833 24.56 10.06 -26.08
N GLU A 834 24.06 8.83 -25.90
CA GLU A 834 24.09 7.76 -26.91
C GLU A 834 23.52 8.23 -28.26
N ASP A 835 24.08 7.72 -29.36
CA ASP A 835 23.54 7.90 -30.72
C ASP A 835 23.40 9.37 -31.13
N THR A 836 24.41 10.21 -30.84
CA THR A 836 24.37 11.67 -31.12
C THR A 836 23.30 12.40 -30.29
N SER A 837 23.20 12.06 -29.00
CA SER A 837 22.21 12.61 -28.05
C SER A 837 20.76 12.25 -28.35
N ASP A 838 20.53 11.17 -29.09
CA ASP A 838 19.20 10.53 -29.19
C ASP A 838 18.82 9.90 -27.84
N GLY A 839 19.81 9.31 -27.18
CA GLY A 839 19.73 8.71 -25.86
C GLY A 839 19.05 7.35 -25.85
N VAL A 840 19.42 6.53 -24.87
CA VAL A 840 18.85 5.18 -24.66
C VAL A 840 18.57 4.91 -23.18
N ILE A 841 17.76 3.87 -22.94
CA ILE A 841 17.54 3.29 -21.62
C ILE A 841 17.97 1.82 -21.64
N LEU A 842 18.83 1.45 -20.70
CA LEU A 842 19.15 0.06 -20.38
C LEU A 842 18.23 -0.41 -19.25
N TYR A 843 17.64 -1.59 -19.43
CA TYR A 843 17.07 -2.38 -18.34
C TYR A 843 17.98 -3.56 -18.01
N LEU A 844 18.24 -3.77 -16.72
CA LEU A 844 19.07 -4.86 -16.18
C LEU A 844 18.29 -5.54 -15.04
N PRO A 845 17.80 -6.78 -15.25
CA PRO A 845 17.02 -7.48 -14.24
C PRO A 845 17.87 -7.91 -13.04
N SER A 846 17.21 -8.04 -11.89
CA SER A 846 17.72 -8.67 -10.69
C SER A 846 17.18 -10.09 -10.55
N ASN A 847 17.98 -11.00 -9.99
CA ASN A 847 17.57 -12.37 -9.70
C ASN A 847 18.16 -12.85 -8.36
N SER A 848 17.84 -14.07 -7.95
CA SER A 848 18.32 -14.63 -6.68
C SER A 848 19.85 -14.77 -6.58
N SER A 849 20.58 -14.67 -7.69
CA SER A 849 22.05 -14.72 -7.76
C SER A 849 22.70 -13.34 -7.99
N GLY A 850 21.92 -12.26 -8.08
CA GLY A 850 22.42 -10.90 -8.33
C GLY A 850 21.89 -10.32 -9.64
N LEU A 851 22.71 -9.51 -10.33
CA LEU A 851 22.33 -8.86 -11.58
C LEU A 851 22.36 -9.84 -12.77
N GLY A 852 21.29 -9.87 -13.54
CA GLY A 852 21.10 -10.71 -14.73
C GLY A 852 21.69 -10.06 -15.99
N TYR A 853 23.01 -9.91 -16.05
CA TYR A 853 23.68 -9.22 -17.16
C TYR A 853 23.29 -9.75 -18.54
N GLY A 854 23.18 -11.07 -18.72
CA GLY A 854 22.83 -11.70 -20.00
C GLY A 854 21.36 -11.53 -20.42
N ASP A 855 20.49 -11.11 -19.50
CA ASP A 855 19.07 -10.86 -19.73
C ASP A 855 18.76 -9.35 -19.87
N SER A 856 19.79 -8.51 -19.86
CA SER A 856 19.66 -7.07 -20.03
C SER A 856 19.35 -6.69 -21.48
N TYR A 857 18.64 -5.57 -21.66
CA TYR A 857 18.35 -5.06 -22.99
C TYR A 857 18.21 -3.54 -23.00
N VAL A 858 18.52 -2.94 -24.15
CA VAL A 858 18.45 -1.50 -24.39
C VAL A 858 17.26 -1.18 -25.28
N PHE A 859 16.55 -0.10 -24.97
CA PHE A 859 15.53 0.46 -25.84
C PHE A 859 15.76 1.96 -26.05
N GLY A 860 15.66 2.38 -27.31
CA GLY A 860 15.80 3.78 -27.74
C GLY A 860 14.51 4.34 -28.33
N LYS A 861 14.61 5.52 -28.94
CA LYS A 861 13.46 6.27 -29.50
C LYS A 861 12.61 5.45 -30.47
N GLY A 862 13.23 4.66 -31.34
CA GLY A 862 12.52 3.82 -32.31
C GLY A 862 11.61 2.78 -31.65
N THR A 863 12.11 2.09 -30.61
CA THR A 863 11.33 1.13 -29.82
C THR A 863 10.19 1.81 -29.08
N LEU A 864 10.41 3.03 -28.58
CA LEU A 864 9.42 3.82 -27.86
C LEU A 864 8.51 4.66 -28.77
N GLY A 865 8.74 4.70 -30.08
CA GLY A 865 7.93 5.48 -31.01
C GLY A 865 8.02 7.00 -30.81
N LEU A 866 9.14 7.50 -30.29
CA LEU A 866 9.33 8.91 -29.95
C LEU A 866 9.68 9.75 -31.19
N ALA A 867 9.32 11.04 -31.14
CA ALA A 867 9.69 12.02 -32.16
C ALA A 867 11.22 12.24 -32.22
N ALA A 868 11.70 12.64 -33.39
CA ALA A 868 13.14 12.70 -33.68
C ALA A 868 13.90 13.74 -32.83
N ASP A 869 13.24 14.84 -32.45
CA ASP A 869 13.82 15.94 -31.68
C ASP A 869 13.83 15.72 -30.16
N LEU A 870 13.16 14.66 -29.69
CA LEU A 870 13.18 14.26 -28.27
C LEU A 870 14.49 13.54 -27.93
N GLN A 871 14.89 13.66 -26.65
CA GLN A 871 16.11 13.05 -26.10
C GLN A 871 15.75 12.17 -24.91
N LEU A 872 16.15 10.90 -24.96
CA LEU A 872 15.86 9.90 -23.93
C LEU A 872 16.99 9.84 -22.87
N GLY A 873 16.74 9.19 -21.73
CA GLY A 873 17.77 8.87 -20.74
C GLY A 873 18.07 9.95 -19.69
N ARG A 874 17.34 11.08 -19.72
CA ARG A 874 17.53 12.20 -18.77
C ARG A 874 16.62 12.19 -17.54
N THR A 875 15.40 11.68 -17.71
CA THR A 875 14.38 11.66 -16.67
C THR A 875 13.80 10.26 -16.62
N LEU A 876 13.99 9.59 -15.49
CA LEU A 876 13.40 8.28 -15.19
C LEU A 876 12.76 8.38 -13.81
N ALA A 877 11.58 7.78 -13.64
CA ALA A 877 10.96 7.59 -12.34
C ALA A 877 10.55 6.12 -12.15
N PRO A 878 10.79 5.54 -10.96
CA PRO A 878 10.27 4.22 -10.57
C PRO A 878 8.75 4.21 -10.47
#